data_AF-A0A2A5YSG4-F1
#
_entry.id   AF-A0A2A5YSG4-F1
#
_cell.length_a   1.000
_cell.length_b   1.000
_cell.length_c   1.000
_cell.angle_alpha   90.00
_cell.angle_beta   90.00
_cell.angle_gamma   90.00
#
_symmetry.space_group_name_H-M   'P 1'
#
loop_
_entity.id
_entity.type
_entity.pdbx_description
1 polymer ?
#
loop_
_entity_poly.entity_id
_entity_poly.type
_entity_poly.pdbx_seq_one_letter_code
_entity_poly.pdbx_strand_id
1 'polypeptide(L)'
;MLKITLPDGSVREVAPGTTPADIAAAIGPGLAKAAIAARVDGELRDIGRPLEQDAKLALVTSRDEADALELARHDFAHVLAEAVQALFPGTQITFGPATEDGFYYDFAPKDRPFTEEDLPAIEAKMREIIAADKPLRREVIDRDTLIAKWEAAGESFKAQWAAELPQGEELTVYHSGAPGETDSWYDMCRGPHLASTGKLDPAAFKLTRVSGAYWRGDQKNAMLSRIYGTGWLNKKQLADHLTRLEEAGKRDHRKLGAEMDLFHLQQEAHGSVFWHPKGYVIWRGLEAYMRRAIDAAGYREVKTPQVMDARQWEASGHWGKYRENMFVIPDEVPNIADEGPLVSDEADWMALKPMNCPAHVLIFRQGIKSYRDLPLRFYENGCCHRNEAHGALHGLMRVRQFTQDDAHIFCREDQIVEEVRAFCELADRIYKDFGFRYSIKLALRPEKRFGSDEMWDKAENELRDAVVAAGLATAEYGWEELPGEGAFYAPKLEWHLTDAIGRTWQVGTLQSDRVLPERLDAAYIGEDGERHRPVMLHRAIFGSYERFIGILIEHYAGKFPLWLAPVQAVVATIVSDADDYAKAAVEKLRAAGIRADLDVRNEKINYKVREHSLAKVPNLLVVGRREADEGTVALRELGKEGQSVIALDDVIARLEKEALAPDMQ
;
A
#
# COMPACT_ATOMS: atom_id res chain seq x y z
N MET A 1 13.62 -48.49 11.35
CA MET A 1 14.09 -47.61 10.27
C MET A 1 12.91 -46.76 9.88
N LEU A 2 13.11 -45.44 9.78
CA LEU A 2 12.13 -44.49 9.27
C LEU A 2 12.27 -44.40 7.75
N LYS A 3 11.16 -44.27 7.04
CA LYS A 3 11.11 -44.05 5.59
C LYS A 3 10.93 -42.57 5.31
N ILE A 4 11.97 -41.96 4.74
CA ILE A 4 11.97 -40.55 4.40
C ILE A 4 11.88 -40.39 2.89
N THR A 5 10.81 -39.77 2.42
CA THR A 5 10.58 -39.50 0.99
C THR A 5 11.15 -38.14 0.61
N LEU A 6 12.03 -38.11 -0.41
CA LEU A 6 12.62 -36.89 -0.95
C LEU A 6 11.80 -36.31 -2.12
N PRO A 7 12.05 -35.07 -2.56
CA PRO A 7 11.22 -34.41 -3.59
C PRO A 7 11.27 -35.09 -4.96
N ASP A 8 12.31 -35.88 -5.25
CA ASP A 8 12.46 -36.67 -6.48
C ASP A 8 11.67 -38.00 -6.42
N GLY A 9 10.94 -38.25 -5.33
CA GLY A 9 10.20 -39.49 -5.09
C GLY A 9 11.05 -40.64 -4.56
N SER A 10 12.37 -40.45 -4.41
CA SER A 10 13.22 -41.46 -3.79
C SER A 10 12.92 -41.61 -2.29
N VAL A 11 13.07 -42.82 -1.77
CA VAL A 11 12.86 -43.13 -0.35
C VAL A 11 14.18 -43.56 0.26
N ARG A 12 14.54 -42.96 1.39
CA ARG A 12 15.70 -43.32 2.19
C ARG A 12 15.26 -43.96 3.51
N GLU A 13 15.87 -45.07 3.87
CA GLU A 13 15.69 -45.69 5.18
C GLU A 13 16.76 -45.18 6.15
N VAL A 14 16.34 -44.53 7.24
CA VAL A 14 17.23 -43.93 8.24
C VAL A 14 16.91 -44.44 9.65
N ALA A 15 17.83 -44.27 10.59
CA ALA A 15 17.56 -44.62 11.98
C ALA A 15 16.64 -43.56 12.63
N PRO A 16 15.75 -43.93 13.57
CA PRO A 16 15.06 -42.95 14.41
C PRO A 16 16.08 -42.01 15.07
N GLY A 17 15.78 -40.71 15.09
CA GLY A 17 16.70 -39.70 15.59
C GLY A 17 17.64 -39.09 14.54
N THR A 18 17.66 -39.60 13.31
CA THR A 18 18.38 -38.96 12.19
C THR A 18 17.79 -37.57 11.92
N THR A 19 18.66 -36.57 11.74
CA THR A 19 18.24 -35.19 11.47
C THR A 19 18.20 -34.88 9.97
N PRO A 20 17.47 -33.85 9.53
CA PRO A 20 17.60 -33.32 8.17
C PRO A 20 19.05 -32.96 7.79
N ALA A 21 19.85 -32.46 8.73
CA ALA A 21 21.28 -32.19 8.51
C ALA A 21 22.07 -33.46 8.16
N ASP A 22 21.82 -34.57 8.84
CA ASP A 22 22.46 -35.86 8.55
C ASP A 22 22.09 -36.37 7.15
N ILE A 23 20.83 -36.19 6.75
CA ILE A 23 20.37 -36.56 5.40
C ILE A 23 21.03 -35.67 4.34
N ALA A 24 21.13 -34.36 4.58
CA ALA A 24 21.84 -33.44 3.69
C ALA A 24 23.32 -33.83 3.53
N ALA A 25 23.99 -34.18 4.63
CA ALA A 25 25.36 -34.70 4.63
C ALA A 25 25.51 -36.02 3.86
N ALA A 26 24.55 -36.94 4.01
CA ALA A 26 24.51 -38.20 3.29
C ALA A 26 24.19 -38.06 1.79
N ILE A 27 23.61 -36.94 1.35
CA ILE A 27 23.40 -36.64 -0.07
C ILE A 27 24.70 -36.05 -0.67
N GLY A 28 25.32 -35.11 0.03
CA GLY A 28 26.63 -34.61 -0.35
C GLY A 28 27.06 -33.35 0.40
N PRO A 29 28.39 -33.08 0.46
CA PRO A 29 28.94 -31.99 1.27
C PRO A 29 28.49 -30.60 0.82
N GLY A 30 28.21 -30.41 -0.49
CA GLY A 30 27.68 -29.15 -1.00
C GLY A 30 26.27 -28.85 -0.49
N LEU A 31 25.41 -29.86 -0.44
CA LEU A 31 24.04 -29.71 0.05
C LEU A 31 24.02 -29.56 1.58
N ALA A 32 24.86 -30.32 2.29
CA ALA A 32 25.05 -30.16 3.74
C ALA A 32 25.43 -28.73 4.15
N LYS A 33 26.27 -28.08 3.35
CA LYS A 33 26.66 -26.68 3.57
C LYS A 33 25.54 -25.69 3.21
N ALA A 34 24.75 -25.98 2.19
CA ALA A 34 23.72 -25.10 1.66
C ALA A 34 22.37 -25.20 2.40
N ALA A 35 22.09 -26.32 3.04
CA ALA A 35 20.86 -26.54 3.78
C ALA A 35 20.82 -25.69 5.06
N ILE A 36 19.75 -24.91 5.21
CA ILE A 36 19.55 -24.00 6.34
C ILE A 36 18.40 -24.45 7.25
N ALA A 37 17.40 -25.14 6.69
CA ALA A 37 16.24 -25.69 7.37
C ALA A 37 15.68 -26.85 6.54
N ALA A 38 14.56 -27.43 6.98
CA ALA A 38 13.87 -28.47 6.24
C ALA A 38 12.35 -28.35 6.35
N ARG A 39 11.63 -28.69 5.28
CA ARG A 39 10.20 -28.95 5.32
C ARG A 39 9.96 -30.43 5.57
N VAL A 40 9.26 -30.74 6.66
CA VAL A 40 8.86 -32.09 7.04
C VAL A 40 7.34 -32.15 6.98
N ASP A 41 6.81 -32.90 6.03
CA ASP A 41 5.37 -32.97 5.71
C ASP A 41 4.72 -31.59 5.49
N GLY A 42 5.49 -30.67 4.90
CA GLY A 42 5.06 -29.30 4.59
C GLY A 42 5.41 -28.27 5.69
N GLU A 43 5.68 -28.70 6.92
CA GLU A 43 6.04 -27.82 8.04
C GLU A 43 7.53 -27.47 8.01
N LEU A 44 7.86 -26.17 8.07
CA LEU A 44 9.26 -25.72 8.17
C LEU A 44 9.81 -25.98 9.57
N ARG A 45 10.96 -26.65 9.66
CA ARG A 45 11.60 -27.10 10.90
C ARG A 45 13.11 -26.86 10.88
N ASP A 46 13.71 -26.78 12.07
CA ASP A 46 15.15 -26.66 12.23
C ASP A 46 15.88 -27.82 11.56
N ILE A 47 17.02 -27.52 10.93
CA ILE A 47 17.81 -28.55 10.25
C ILE A 47 18.35 -29.64 11.20
N GLY A 48 18.48 -29.30 12.49
CA GLY A 48 18.93 -30.20 13.55
C GLY A 48 17.82 -30.93 14.30
N ARG A 49 16.54 -30.70 13.97
CA ARG A 49 15.42 -31.37 14.68
C ARG A 49 15.32 -32.84 14.24
N PRO A 50 15.38 -33.81 15.15
CA PRO A 50 15.34 -35.23 14.79
C PRO A 50 14.02 -35.63 14.12
N LEU A 51 14.10 -36.58 13.19
CA LEU A 51 12.93 -37.22 12.59
C LEU A 51 12.48 -38.38 13.50
N GLU A 52 11.20 -38.35 13.88
CA GLU A 52 10.60 -39.31 14.82
C GLU A 52 9.72 -40.36 14.13
N GLN A 53 9.24 -40.03 12.92
CA GLN A 53 8.33 -40.87 12.13
C GLN A 53 8.67 -40.77 10.64
N ASP A 54 8.04 -41.63 9.84
CA ASP A 54 8.08 -41.55 8.37
C ASP A 54 7.54 -40.19 7.93
N ALA A 55 8.22 -39.54 6.98
CA ALA A 55 7.88 -38.18 6.57
C ALA A 55 8.37 -37.86 5.15
N LYS A 56 7.74 -36.87 4.52
CA LYS A 56 8.25 -36.22 3.31
C LYS A 56 9.21 -35.10 3.71
N LEU A 57 10.44 -35.15 3.21
CA LEU A 57 11.49 -34.19 3.52
C LEU A 57 11.87 -33.39 2.27
N ALA A 58 11.83 -32.07 2.38
CA ALA A 58 12.48 -31.17 1.42
C ALA A 58 13.49 -30.27 2.16
N LEU A 59 14.74 -30.26 1.71
CA LEU A 59 15.78 -29.41 2.29
C LEU A 59 15.61 -27.99 1.77
N VAL A 60 15.62 -27.02 2.69
CA VAL A 60 15.50 -25.60 2.39
C VAL A 60 16.89 -24.99 2.34
N THR A 61 17.15 -24.17 1.33
CA THR A 61 18.43 -23.52 1.07
C THR A 61 18.23 -22.02 0.87
N SER A 62 19.30 -21.26 0.65
CA SER A 62 19.21 -19.85 0.29
C SER A 62 18.53 -19.58 -1.07
N ARG A 63 18.24 -20.64 -1.86
CA ARG A 63 17.47 -20.52 -3.12
C ARG A 63 15.97 -20.44 -2.88
N ASP A 64 15.53 -20.94 -1.73
CA ASP A 64 14.16 -20.87 -1.25
C ASP A 64 13.99 -19.54 -0.52
N GLU A 65 14.09 -18.44 -1.29
CA GLU A 65 14.39 -17.09 -0.76
C GLU A 65 13.37 -16.60 0.28
N ALA A 66 12.09 -16.91 0.13
CA ALA A 66 11.05 -16.54 1.08
C ALA A 66 11.30 -17.16 2.47
N ASP A 67 11.48 -18.48 2.53
CA ASP A 67 11.78 -19.20 3.78
C ASP A 67 13.10 -18.75 4.39
N ALA A 68 14.13 -18.60 3.55
CA ALA A 68 15.45 -18.19 3.98
C ALA A 68 15.44 -16.79 4.61
N LEU A 69 14.71 -15.85 4.01
CA LEU A 69 14.59 -14.47 4.52
C LEU A 69 13.82 -14.44 5.84
N GLU A 70 12.71 -15.17 5.93
CA GLU A 70 11.93 -15.26 7.17
C GLU A 70 12.79 -15.81 8.33
N LEU A 71 13.49 -16.92 8.11
CA LEU A 71 14.45 -17.49 9.07
C LEU A 71 15.55 -16.50 9.46
N ALA A 72 16.23 -15.90 8.49
CA ALA A 72 17.31 -14.97 8.76
C ALA A 72 16.85 -13.75 9.57
N ARG A 73 15.68 -13.19 9.24
CA ARG A 73 15.11 -12.04 9.96
C ARG A 73 14.67 -12.41 11.37
N HIS A 74 14.13 -13.60 11.56
CA HIS A 74 13.78 -14.09 12.88
C HIS A 74 15.01 -14.28 13.77
N ASP A 75 16.08 -14.87 13.25
CA ASP A 75 17.35 -15.01 13.94
C ASP A 75 18.00 -13.63 14.22
N PHE A 76 17.92 -12.67 13.30
CA PHE A 76 18.38 -11.30 13.57
C PHE A 76 17.59 -10.65 14.73
N ALA A 77 16.30 -10.94 14.89
CA ALA A 77 15.51 -10.47 16.03
C ALA A 77 16.04 -11.06 17.35
N HIS A 78 16.36 -12.35 17.38
CA HIS A 78 16.95 -13.00 18.56
C HIS A 78 18.34 -12.45 18.88
N VAL A 79 19.19 -12.28 17.87
CA VAL A 79 20.51 -11.65 18.03
C VAL A 79 20.38 -10.21 18.52
N LEU A 80 19.36 -9.46 18.08
CA LEU A 80 19.05 -8.12 18.61
C LEU A 80 18.69 -8.19 20.09
N ALA A 81 17.83 -9.13 20.50
CA ALA A 81 17.43 -9.29 21.89
C ALA A 81 18.62 -9.65 22.79
N GLU A 82 19.45 -10.61 22.37
CA GLU A 82 20.68 -10.99 23.06
C GLU A 82 21.64 -9.79 23.18
N ALA A 83 21.85 -9.04 22.08
CA ALA A 83 22.71 -7.86 22.07
C ALA A 83 22.24 -6.77 23.04
N VAL A 84 20.92 -6.51 23.07
CA VAL A 84 20.33 -5.51 23.96
C VAL A 84 20.49 -5.92 25.41
N GLN A 85 20.18 -7.17 25.78
CA GLN A 85 20.32 -7.61 27.17
C GLN A 85 21.78 -7.64 27.63
N ALA A 86 22.72 -7.94 26.72
CA ALA A 86 24.15 -7.89 27.00
C ALA A 86 24.66 -6.46 27.25
N LEU A 87 24.16 -5.47 26.50
CA LEU A 87 24.56 -4.06 26.65
C LEU A 87 23.81 -3.33 27.76
N PHE A 88 22.56 -3.72 28.02
CA PHE A 88 21.64 -3.05 28.94
C PHE A 88 21.04 -4.06 29.95
N PRO A 89 21.83 -4.54 30.92
CA PRO A 89 21.38 -5.56 31.87
C PRO A 89 20.13 -5.15 32.66
N GLY A 90 19.19 -6.09 32.78
CA GLY A 90 17.88 -5.85 33.43
C GLY A 90 16.80 -5.32 32.49
N THR A 91 17.10 -5.16 31.20
CA THR A 91 16.08 -4.96 30.16
C THR A 91 15.29 -6.26 29.96
N GLN A 92 13.97 -6.19 30.09
CA GLN A 92 13.11 -7.34 29.82
C GLN A 92 12.77 -7.43 28.33
N ILE A 93 12.66 -8.65 27.83
CA ILE A 93 12.30 -8.94 26.44
C ILE A 93 10.83 -9.38 26.34
N THR A 94 10.19 -9.05 25.21
CA THR A 94 8.77 -9.33 25.03
C THR A 94 8.48 -10.08 23.72
N PHE A 95 8.21 -9.38 22.61
CA PHE A 95 7.93 -9.97 21.31
C PHE A 95 8.92 -9.46 20.25
N GLY A 96 9.40 -10.35 19.39
CA GLY A 96 10.27 -9.99 18.28
C GLY A 96 10.04 -10.80 17.01
N PRO A 97 8.98 -10.53 16.24
CA PRO A 97 8.70 -11.27 15.02
C PRO A 97 9.58 -10.78 13.85
N ALA A 98 9.76 -11.69 12.88
CA ALA A 98 10.12 -11.28 11.53
C ALA A 98 8.96 -10.50 10.88
N THR A 99 9.29 -9.66 9.91
CA THR A 99 8.36 -8.89 9.08
C THR A 99 8.75 -9.03 7.62
N GLU A 100 7.88 -8.61 6.70
CA GLU A 100 8.10 -8.72 5.25
C GLU A 100 9.43 -8.12 4.77
N ASP A 101 9.92 -7.06 5.41
CA ASP A 101 11.16 -6.36 5.02
C ASP A 101 12.22 -6.31 6.14
N GLY A 102 12.03 -7.06 7.24
CA GLY A 102 12.91 -6.93 8.39
C GLY A 102 12.42 -7.64 9.64
N PHE A 103 12.65 -7.02 10.79
CA PHE A 103 12.26 -7.53 12.09
C PHE A 103 12.12 -6.36 13.07
N TYR A 104 11.48 -6.61 14.20
CA TYR A 104 11.58 -5.71 15.35
C TYR A 104 11.67 -6.53 16.63
N TYR A 105 12.03 -5.88 17.72
CA TYR A 105 11.91 -6.46 19.05
C TYR A 105 11.44 -5.40 20.04
N ASP A 106 10.49 -5.78 20.90
CA ASP A 106 9.93 -4.94 21.95
C ASP A 106 10.63 -5.21 23.29
N PHE A 107 11.10 -4.15 23.92
CA PHE A 107 11.85 -4.18 25.17
C PHE A 107 11.18 -3.35 26.25
N ALA A 108 11.26 -3.79 27.50
CA ALA A 108 11.03 -2.93 28.65
C ALA A 108 12.38 -2.58 29.29
N PRO A 109 13.01 -1.47 28.88
CA PRO A 109 14.29 -1.06 29.46
C PRO A 109 14.10 -0.63 30.90
N LYS A 110 15.09 -0.95 31.74
CA LYS A 110 15.06 -0.64 33.18
C LYS A 110 15.17 0.85 33.49
N ASP A 111 16.03 1.56 32.76
CA ASP A 111 16.44 2.92 33.11
C ASP A 111 15.76 3.99 32.25
N ARG A 112 15.94 3.93 30.92
CA ARG A 112 15.34 4.88 29.96
C ARG A 112 14.90 4.19 28.68
N PRO A 113 13.94 4.77 27.93
CA PRO A 113 13.65 4.34 26.57
C PRO A 113 14.90 4.37 25.69
N PHE A 114 14.97 3.44 24.73
CA PHE A 114 16.02 3.46 23.72
C PHE A 114 15.86 4.66 22.78
N THR A 115 16.98 5.07 22.19
CA THR A 115 17.06 6.18 21.23
C THR A 115 17.82 5.73 19.99
N GLU A 116 17.72 6.49 18.90
CA GLU A 116 18.47 6.18 17.67
C GLU A 116 20.00 6.24 17.88
N GLU A 117 20.47 6.97 18.88
CA GLU A 117 21.89 7.04 19.27
C GLU A 117 22.43 5.73 19.85
N ASP A 118 21.56 4.86 20.38
CA ASP A 118 21.93 3.55 20.92
C ASP A 118 22.16 2.51 19.82
N LEU A 119 21.56 2.70 18.63
CA LEU A 119 21.55 1.71 17.55
C LEU A 119 22.94 1.32 17.05
N PRO A 120 23.91 2.23 16.84
CA PRO A 120 25.25 1.85 16.40
C PRO A 120 25.98 0.91 17.37
N ALA A 121 25.80 1.10 18.69
CA ALA A 121 26.39 0.23 19.70
C ALA A 121 25.72 -1.16 19.72
N ILE A 122 24.39 -1.19 19.61
CA ILE A 122 23.62 -2.44 19.52
C ILE A 122 24.02 -3.22 18.26
N GLU A 123 24.11 -2.56 17.10
CA GLU A 123 24.56 -3.23 15.86
C GLU A 123 25.97 -3.80 15.99
N ALA A 124 26.90 -3.10 16.64
CA ALA A 124 28.25 -3.60 16.88
C ALA A 124 28.21 -4.88 17.73
N LYS A 125 27.38 -4.92 18.78
CA LYS A 125 27.21 -6.11 19.62
C LYS A 125 26.54 -7.27 18.88
N MET A 126 25.54 -6.99 18.04
CA MET A 126 24.91 -8.00 17.18
C MET A 126 25.96 -8.64 16.24
N ARG A 127 26.86 -7.85 15.64
CA ARG A 127 27.94 -8.38 14.80
C ARG A 127 28.93 -9.25 15.58
N GLU A 128 29.21 -8.90 16.83
CA GLU A 128 30.03 -9.72 17.73
C GLU A 128 29.38 -11.09 17.99
N ILE A 129 28.08 -11.12 18.28
CA ILE A 129 27.31 -12.36 18.53
C ILE A 129 27.24 -13.24 17.27
N ILE A 130 27.06 -12.65 16.09
CA ILE A 130 27.09 -13.37 14.81
C ILE A 130 28.48 -13.96 14.57
N ALA A 131 29.55 -13.18 14.81
CA ALA A 131 30.92 -13.64 14.64
C ALA A 131 31.33 -14.75 15.62
N ALA A 132 30.68 -14.83 16.78
CA ALA A 132 30.89 -15.90 17.75
C ALA A 132 30.36 -17.27 17.29
N ASP A 133 29.51 -17.30 16.25
CA ASP A 133 28.94 -18.53 15.65
C ASP A 133 28.35 -19.50 16.68
N LYS A 134 27.56 -18.96 17.62
CA LYS A 134 26.96 -19.74 18.70
C LYS A 134 25.92 -20.72 18.12
N PRO A 135 25.91 -22.00 18.54
CA PRO A 135 24.89 -22.94 18.09
C PRO A 135 23.52 -22.51 18.59
N LEU A 136 22.51 -22.58 17.73
CA LEU A 136 21.11 -22.34 18.10
C LEU A 136 20.44 -23.68 18.42
N ARG A 137 19.94 -23.84 19.66
CA ARG A 137 19.41 -25.12 20.13
C ARG A 137 18.02 -24.98 20.73
N ARG A 138 17.08 -25.74 20.16
CA ARG A 138 15.72 -25.89 20.67
C ARG A 138 15.71 -26.80 21.90
N GLU A 139 15.05 -26.36 22.96
CA GLU A 139 14.73 -27.17 24.13
C GLU A 139 13.22 -27.14 24.34
N VAL A 140 12.62 -28.31 24.56
CA VAL A 140 11.25 -28.43 25.06
C VAL A 140 11.30 -28.31 26.57
N ILE A 141 10.52 -27.39 27.13
CA ILE A 141 10.53 -27.12 28.56
C ILE A 141 9.10 -27.11 29.11
N ASP A 142 8.96 -27.68 30.31
CA ASP A 142 7.72 -27.64 31.06
C ASP A 142 7.29 -26.19 31.38
N ARG A 143 5.98 -25.94 31.32
CA ARG A 143 5.42 -24.59 31.43
C ARG A 143 5.66 -23.96 32.78
N ASP A 144 5.35 -24.68 33.86
CA ASP A 144 5.49 -24.15 35.21
C ASP A 144 6.96 -23.90 35.53
N THR A 145 7.83 -24.80 35.05
CA THR A 145 9.28 -24.63 35.12
C THR A 145 9.75 -23.38 34.36
N LEU A 146 9.24 -23.13 33.15
CA LEU A 146 9.60 -21.97 32.34
C LEU A 146 9.14 -20.66 32.98
N ILE A 147 7.90 -20.62 33.50
CA ILE A 147 7.34 -19.46 34.19
C ILE A 147 8.21 -19.12 35.42
N ALA A 148 8.50 -20.11 36.26
CA ALA A 148 9.33 -19.90 37.46
C ALA A 148 10.75 -19.42 37.11
N LYS A 149 11.35 -19.93 36.03
CA LYS A 149 12.65 -19.45 35.52
C LYS A 149 12.58 -17.98 35.11
N TRP A 150 11.54 -17.57 34.38
CA TRP A 150 11.38 -16.18 33.94
C TRP A 150 11.14 -15.22 35.10
N GLU A 151 10.30 -15.59 36.06
CA GLU A 151 10.08 -14.80 37.27
C GLU A 151 11.37 -14.60 38.06
N ALA A 152 12.16 -15.67 38.23
CA ALA A 152 13.47 -15.59 38.90
C ALA A 152 14.49 -14.71 38.16
N ALA A 153 14.42 -14.67 36.82
CA ALA A 153 15.25 -13.81 35.98
C ALA A 153 14.76 -12.35 35.89
N GLY A 154 13.57 -12.05 36.42
CA GLY A 154 12.93 -10.73 36.29
C GLY A 154 12.21 -10.48 34.97
N GLU A 155 11.96 -11.53 34.18
CA GLU A 155 11.29 -11.48 32.86
C GLU A 155 9.77 -11.63 32.99
N SER A 156 9.13 -10.63 33.61
CA SER A 156 7.70 -10.68 33.93
C SER A 156 6.80 -10.81 32.70
N PHE A 157 7.17 -10.18 31.57
CA PHE A 157 6.40 -10.26 30.32
C PHE A 157 6.42 -11.66 29.70
N LYS A 158 7.57 -12.34 29.70
CA LYS A 158 7.70 -13.72 29.20
C LYS A 158 6.98 -14.70 30.13
N ALA A 159 7.08 -14.51 31.45
CA ALA A 159 6.32 -15.31 32.42
C ALA A 159 4.80 -15.17 32.20
N GLN A 160 4.31 -13.93 32.06
CA GLN A 160 2.90 -13.67 31.78
C GLN A 160 2.46 -14.34 30.47
N TRP A 161 3.22 -14.19 29.40
CA TRP A 161 2.87 -14.80 28.11
C TRP A 161 2.87 -16.33 28.19
N ALA A 162 3.87 -16.94 28.82
CA ALA A 162 3.90 -18.40 29.01
C ALA A 162 2.67 -18.90 29.80
N ALA A 163 2.15 -18.14 30.75
CA ALA A 163 0.94 -18.49 31.50
C ALA A 163 -0.34 -18.41 30.66
N GLU A 164 -0.41 -17.49 29.69
CA GLU A 164 -1.61 -17.22 28.88
C GLU A 164 -1.77 -18.15 27.66
N LEU A 165 -0.71 -18.83 27.22
CA LEU A 165 -0.79 -19.76 26.08
C LEU A 165 -1.78 -20.91 26.36
N PRO A 166 -2.46 -21.49 25.35
CA PRO A 166 -3.39 -22.59 25.56
C PRO A 166 -2.76 -23.78 26.31
N GLN A 167 -3.52 -24.36 27.24
CA GLN A 167 -3.08 -25.52 28.02
C GLN A 167 -2.91 -26.75 27.13
N GLY A 168 -1.85 -27.53 27.35
CA GLY A 168 -1.52 -28.71 26.54
C GLY A 168 -0.66 -28.44 25.30
N GLU A 169 -0.36 -27.17 24.98
CA GLU A 169 0.65 -26.85 23.96
C GLU A 169 2.07 -26.97 24.52
N GLU A 170 2.95 -27.59 23.73
CA GLU A 170 4.39 -27.69 24.01
C GLU A 170 5.03 -26.28 23.99
N LEU A 171 5.77 -25.94 25.05
CA LEU A 171 6.56 -24.71 25.11
C LEU A 171 8.01 -25.00 24.81
N THR A 172 8.61 -24.12 24.02
CA THR A 172 9.98 -24.26 23.55
C THR A 172 10.77 -23.00 23.81
N VAL A 173 12.03 -23.19 24.13
CA VAL A 173 13.04 -22.14 24.20
C VAL A 173 14.14 -22.43 23.21
N TYR A 174 14.71 -21.37 22.64
CA TYR A 174 15.90 -21.45 21.80
C TYR A 174 17.06 -20.82 22.53
N HIS A 175 18.13 -21.61 22.69
CA HIS A 175 19.40 -21.17 23.24
C HIS A 175 20.30 -20.65 22.13
N SER A 176 20.97 -19.53 22.37
CA SER A 176 22.13 -19.04 21.64
C SER A 176 23.38 -19.34 22.46
N GLY A 177 24.03 -20.47 22.14
CA GLY A 177 25.10 -21.06 22.95
C GLY A 177 24.73 -22.46 23.46
N ALA A 178 25.67 -23.14 24.13
CA ALA A 178 25.33 -24.43 24.73
C ALA A 178 24.63 -24.23 26.09
N PRO A 179 23.52 -24.94 26.36
CA PRO A 179 22.80 -24.80 27.63
C PRO A 179 23.72 -25.01 28.84
N GLY A 180 23.70 -24.06 29.79
CA GLY A 180 24.49 -24.11 31.01
C GLY A 180 25.89 -23.48 30.90
N GLU A 181 26.30 -23.00 29.72
CA GLU A 181 27.46 -22.12 29.59
C GLU A 181 27.13 -20.70 30.06
N THR A 182 28.10 -20.01 30.67
CA THR A 182 27.93 -18.66 31.24
C THR A 182 27.48 -17.62 30.19
N ASP A 183 27.82 -17.85 28.92
CA ASP A 183 27.49 -16.97 27.80
C ASP A 183 26.28 -17.46 26.96
N SER A 184 25.52 -18.45 27.46
CA SER A 184 24.31 -18.97 26.81
C SER A 184 23.12 -18.06 27.08
N TRP A 185 22.64 -17.40 26.02
CA TRP A 185 21.38 -16.65 26.04
C TRP A 185 20.22 -17.56 25.61
N TYR A 186 18.99 -17.28 26.02
CA TYR A 186 17.84 -18.03 25.54
C TYR A 186 16.56 -17.19 25.51
N ASP A 187 15.62 -17.60 24.66
CA ASP A 187 14.31 -16.97 24.55
C ASP A 187 13.20 -17.98 24.21
N MET A 188 11.98 -17.68 24.67
CA MET A 188 10.79 -18.47 24.37
C MET A 188 10.34 -18.18 22.93
N CYS A 189 10.50 -19.20 22.07
CA CYS A 189 10.12 -19.14 20.67
C CYS A 189 9.76 -20.52 20.15
N ARG A 190 8.80 -20.59 19.20
CA ARG A 190 8.42 -21.82 18.50
C ARG A 190 9.44 -22.23 17.43
N GLY A 191 10.21 -21.28 16.91
CA GLY A 191 11.12 -21.44 15.78
C GLY A 191 10.37 -21.59 14.45
N PRO A 192 11.04 -22.10 13.39
CA PRO A 192 12.43 -22.58 13.39
C PRO A 192 13.49 -21.46 13.40
N HIS A 193 14.74 -21.84 13.68
CA HIS A 193 15.94 -20.99 13.61
C HIS A 193 17.02 -21.61 12.70
N LEU A 194 18.03 -20.83 12.31
CA LEU A 194 19.21 -21.36 11.63
C LEU A 194 20.03 -22.24 12.59
N ALA A 195 21.01 -22.98 12.06
CA ALA A 195 21.82 -23.88 12.88
C ALA A 195 22.72 -23.16 13.91
N SER A 196 23.14 -21.93 13.61
CA SER A 196 24.03 -21.13 14.45
C SER A 196 23.93 -19.65 14.08
N THR A 197 24.32 -18.75 15.00
CA THR A 197 24.31 -17.31 14.75
C THR A 197 25.21 -16.90 13.58
N GLY A 198 26.29 -17.65 13.32
CA GLY A 198 27.22 -17.38 12.22
C GLY A 198 26.70 -17.78 10.83
N LYS A 199 25.50 -18.35 10.74
CA LYS A 199 24.78 -18.52 9.46
C LYS A 199 24.22 -17.19 8.94
N LEU A 200 24.09 -16.19 9.79
CA LEU A 200 23.73 -14.83 9.39
C LEU A 200 24.95 -14.11 8.78
N ASP A 201 24.71 -13.28 7.77
CA ASP A 201 25.74 -12.36 7.27
C ASP A 201 25.75 -11.09 8.15
N PRO A 202 26.85 -10.78 8.88
CA PRO A 202 26.94 -9.61 9.76
C PRO A 202 26.89 -8.27 9.01
N ALA A 203 26.99 -8.28 7.68
CA ALA A 203 26.84 -7.12 6.80
C ALA A 203 25.47 -7.05 6.11
N ALA A 204 24.52 -7.95 6.43
CA ALA A 204 23.22 -8.05 5.78
C ALA A 204 22.04 -7.54 6.63
N PHE A 205 22.32 -6.80 7.70
CA PHE A 205 21.29 -6.14 8.51
C PHE A 205 21.62 -4.67 8.80
N LYS A 206 20.59 -3.90 9.14
CA LYS A 206 20.69 -2.53 9.64
C LYS A 206 19.53 -2.23 10.59
N LEU A 207 19.81 -1.64 11.75
CA LEU A 207 18.78 -1.09 12.64
C LEU A 207 18.33 0.26 12.09
N THR A 208 17.02 0.50 12.06
CA THR A 208 16.43 1.63 11.31
C THR A 208 15.90 2.73 12.20
N ARG A 209 15.12 2.40 13.24
CA ARG A 209 14.50 3.39 14.14
C ARG A 209 14.11 2.78 15.47
N VAL A 210 13.87 3.64 16.46
CA VAL A 210 13.25 3.29 17.74
C VAL A 210 11.87 3.95 17.83
N SER A 211 10.89 3.24 18.39
CA SER A 211 9.54 3.78 18.63
C SER A 211 8.95 3.28 19.94
N GLY A 212 7.92 3.96 20.45
CA GLY A 212 7.11 3.44 21.56
C GLY A 212 6.10 2.41 21.09
N ALA A 213 5.95 1.33 21.86
CA ALA A 213 4.87 0.35 21.72
C ALA A 213 4.17 0.19 23.07
N TYR A 214 3.04 -0.52 23.07
CA TYR A 214 2.35 -0.87 24.30
C TYR A 214 2.19 -2.39 24.36
N TRP A 215 2.31 -2.97 25.55
CA TRP A 215 2.09 -4.40 25.74
C TRP A 215 0.69 -4.80 25.25
N ARG A 216 0.62 -5.82 24.37
CA ARG A 216 -0.59 -6.27 23.66
C ARG A 216 -1.27 -5.21 22.77
N GLY A 217 -0.60 -4.11 22.48
CA GLY A 217 -1.16 -3.00 21.70
C GLY A 217 -2.22 -2.18 22.44
N ASP A 218 -2.39 -2.39 23.76
CA ASP A 218 -3.35 -1.64 24.59
C ASP A 218 -2.62 -0.50 25.30
N GLN A 219 -3.05 0.74 25.03
CA GLN A 219 -2.48 1.96 25.62
C GLN A 219 -2.61 2.02 27.16
N LYS A 220 -3.45 1.19 27.76
CA LYS A 220 -3.57 1.06 29.23
C LYS A 220 -2.42 0.24 29.85
N ASN A 221 -1.70 -0.53 29.04
CA ASN A 221 -0.62 -1.38 29.51
C ASN A 221 0.74 -0.66 29.51
N ALA A 222 1.78 -1.34 30.01
CA ALA A 222 3.14 -0.82 30.04
C ALA A 222 3.63 -0.38 28.65
N MET A 223 4.26 0.79 28.60
CA MET A 223 4.94 1.29 27.42
C MET A 223 6.28 0.57 27.24
N LEU A 224 6.52 0.10 26.02
CA LEU A 224 7.72 -0.63 25.61
C LEU A 224 8.51 0.21 24.60
N SER A 225 9.81 -0.06 24.50
CA SER A 225 10.68 0.47 23.45
C SER A 225 10.83 -0.57 22.34
N ARG A 226 10.31 -0.27 21.16
CA ARG A 226 10.43 -1.10 19.96
C ARG A 226 11.63 -0.66 19.13
N ILE A 227 12.56 -1.57 18.89
CA ILE A 227 13.68 -1.35 17.96
C ILE A 227 13.37 -2.07 16.65
N TYR A 228 13.38 -1.33 15.54
CA TYR A 228 13.20 -1.87 14.20
C TYR A 228 14.54 -2.12 13.51
N GLY A 229 14.60 -3.20 12.72
CA GLY A 229 15.71 -3.51 11.83
C GLY A 229 15.25 -4.11 10.52
N THR A 230 16.11 -4.07 9.51
CA THR A 230 15.96 -4.82 8.26
C THR A 230 17.06 -5.87 8.17
N GLY A 231 16.75 -7.05 7.65
CA GLY A 231 17.65 -8.20 7.56
C GLY A 231 17.48 -8.95 6.24
N TRP A 232 18.59 -9.37 5.64
CA TRP A 232 18.69 -9.97 4.32
C TRP A 232 19.66 -11.16 4.32
N LEU A 233 19.67 -11.96 3.26
CA LEU A 233 20.58 -13.11 3.15
C LEU A 233 22.03 -12.70 2.88
N ASN A 234 22.23 -11.49 2.34
CA ASN A 234 23.56 -10.97 2.01
C ASN A 234 23.60 -9.43 1.92
N LYS A 235 24.82 -8.89 1.98
CA LYS A 235 25.08 -7.45 1.83
C LYS A 235 24.49 -6.81 0.56
N LYS A 236 24.43 -7.52 -0.57
CA LYS A 236 23.91 -6.97 -1.83
C LYS A 236 22.41 -6.70 -1.70
N GLN A 237 21.64 -7.66 -1.22
CA GLN A 237 20.20 -7.50 -0.98
C GLN A 237 19.91 -6.35 -0.01
N LEU A 238 20.71 -6.20 1.06
CA LEU A 238 20.59 -5.05 1.97
C LEU A 238 20.84 -3.72 1.23
N ALA A 239 21.91 -3.62 0.45
CA ALA A 239 22.23 -2.42 -0.31
C ALA A 239 21.12 -2.07 -1.33
N ASP A 240 20.57 -3.07 -2.01
CA ASP A 240 19.46 -2.92 -2.95
C ASP A 240 18.20 -2.42 -2.21
N HIS A 241 17.89 -2.94 -1.02
CA HIS A 241 16.78 -2.46 -0.18
C HIS A 241 17.00 -1.02 0.31
N LEU A 242 18.18 -0.68 0.83
CA LEU A 242 18.48 0.67 1.28
C LEU A 242 18.41 1.69 0.14
N THR A 243 18.89 1.32 -1.04
CA THR A 243 18.78 2.15 -2.26
C THR A 243 17.30 2.38 -2.61
N ARG A 244 16.46 1.34 -2.55
CA ARG A 244 15.01 1.47 -2.77
C ARG A 244 14.34 2.41 -1.77
N LEU A 245 14.71 2.33 -0.48
CA LEU A 245 14.20 3.24 0.55
C LEU A 245 14.62 4.69 0.31
N GLU A 246 15.87 4.92 -0.09
CA GLU A 246 16.37 6.27 -0.41
C GLU A 246 15.62 6.86 -1.62
N GLU A 247 15.45 6.06 -2.68
CA GLU A 247 14.69 6.48 -3.86
C GLU A 247 13.21 6.72 -3.54
N ALA A 248 12.59 5.89 -2.69
CA ALA A 248 11.23 6.12 -2.20
C ALA A 248 11.15 7.44 -1.40
N GLY A 249 12.11 7.73 -0.53
CA GLY A 249 12.16 8.97 0.24
C GLY A 249 12.32 10.24 -0.63
N LYS A 250 13.02 10.15 -1.76
CA LYS A 250 13.10 11.24 -2.76
C LYS A 250 11.78 11.48 -3.50
N ARG A 251 10.91 10.48 -3.52
CA ARG A 251 9.64 10.45 -4.26
C ARG A 251 8.42 10.68 -3.38
N ASP A 252 8.60 10.80 -2.07
CA ASP A 252 7.53 11.00 -1.10
C ASP A 252 6.67 12.21 -1.49
N HIS A 253 5.39 11.93 -1.79
CA HIS A 253 4.44 12.95 -2.25
C HIS A 253 4.22 14.07 -1.22
N ARG A 254 4.49 13.85 0.07
CA ARG A 254 4.36 14.88 1.12
C ARG A 254 5.50 15.87 1.03
N LYS A 255 6.73 15.37 0.82
CA LYS A 255 7.91 16.21 0.63
C LYS A 255 7.82 16.97 -0.69
N LEU A 256 7.57 16.27 -1.78
CA LEU A 256 7.44 16.89 -3.10
C LEU A 256 6.23 17.82 -3.18
N GLY A 257 5.10 17.45 -2.56
CA GLY A 257 3.91 18.29 -2.47
C GLY A 257 4.17 19.62 -1.78
N ALA A 258 4.97 19.63 -0.72
CA ALA A 258 5.42 20.86 -0.05
C ALA A 258 6.43 21.65 -0.91
N GLU A 259 7.46 20.99 -1.46
CA GLU A 259 8.48 21.65 -2.31
C GLU A 259 7.86 22.31 -3.56
N MET A 260 6.80 21.71 -4.11
CA MET A 260 6.12 22.18 -5.32
C MET A 260 4.89 23.05 -5.03
N ASP A 261 4.55 23.27 -3.75
CA ASP A 261 3.38 24.06 -3.33
C ASP A 261 2.05 23.50 -3.88
N LEU A 262 1.83 22.19 -3.77
CA LEU A 262 0.66 21.51 -4.33
C LEU A 262 -0.51 21.43 -3.34
N PHE A 263 -0.23 21.12 -2.08
CA PHE A 263 -1.23 20.95 -1.04
C PHE A 263 -0.60 21.03 0.35
N HIS A 264 -1.44 21.13 1.38
CA HIS A 264 -1.04 20.84 2.76
C HIS A 264 -2.17 20.15 3.54
N LEU A 265 -1.83 19.67 4.73
CA LEU A 265 -2.76 19.17 5.74
C LEU A 265 -2.55 19.97 7.03
N GLN A 266 -3.62 20.22 7.78
CA GLN A 266 -3.58 20.95 9.06
C GLN A 266 -4.58 20.38 10.06
N GLN A 267 -4.43 20.75 11.34
CA GLN A 267 -5.14 20.12 12.46
C GLN A 267 -6.64 20.42 12.49
N GLU A 268 -7.07 21.53 11.90
CA GLU A 268 -8.48 21.92 11.83
C GLU A 268 -9.30 20.97 10.94
N ALA A 269 -8.66 20.25 10.02
CA ALA A 269 -9.30 19.28 9.15
C ALA A 269 -8.42 18.02 8.97
N HIS A 270 -8.18 17.30 10.07
CA HIS A 270 -7.38 16.07 10.05
C HIS A 270 -7.85 15.08 8.99
N GLY A 271 -6.95 14.71 8.08
CA GLY A 271 -7.25 13.77 7.00
C GLY A 271 -8.06 14.39 5.85
N SER A 272 -8.23 15.70 5.79
CA SER A 272 -8.78 16.43 4.65
C SER A 272 -7.71 17.33 4.05
N VAL A 273 -7.61 17.35 2.72
CA VAL A 273 -6.50 17.98 2.00
C VAL A 273 -6.88 19.42 1.61
N PHE A 274 -5.99 20.37 1.90
CA PHE A 274 -6.08 21.73 1.38
C PHE A 274 -5.29 21.82 0.07
N TRP A 275 -6.01 21.79 -1.05
CA TRP A 275 -5.40 21.90 -2.38
C TRP A 275 -5.01 23.34 -2.71
N HIS A 276 -3.76 23.56 -3.05
CA HIS A 276 -3.27 24.87 -3.52
C HIS A 276 -3.54 25.04 -5.01
N PRO A 277 -3.40 26.26 -5.58
CA PRO A 277 -3.66 26.50 -7.00
C PRO A 277 -2.93 25.52 -7.93
N LYS A 278 -1.65 25.21 -7.66
CA LYS A 278 -0.86 24.26 -8.46
C LYS A 278 -1.38 22.83 -8.35
N GLY A 279 -1.62 22.32 -7.14
CA GLY A 279 -2.19 21.00 -6.95
C GLY A 279 -3.59 20.86 -7.56
N TYR A 280 -4.41 21.90 -7.45
CA TYR A 280 -5.76 21.89 -8.00
C TYR A 280 -5.81 21.99 -9.53
N VAL A 281 -4.76 22.52 -10.19
CA VAL A 281 -4.61 22.41 -11.65
C VAL A 281 -4.44 20.96 -12.08
N ILE A 282 -3.61 20.19 -11.37
CA ILE A 282 -3.44 18.75 -11.63
C ILE A 282 -4.79 18.04 -11.47
N TRP A 283 -5.48 18.29 -10.36
CA TRP A 283 -6.81 17.75 -10.09
C TRP A 283 -7.80 18.00 -11.24
N ARG A 284 -7.96 19.26 -11.65
CA ARG A 284 -8.88 19.63 -12.75
C ARG A 284 -8.48 19.00 -14.08
N GLY A 285 -7.17 18.84 -14.34
CA GLY A 285 -6.67 18.13 -15.52
C GLY A 285 -7.12 16.67 -15.55
N LEU A 286 -7.02 15.98 -14.40
CA LEU A 286 -7.47 14.59 -14.26
C LEU A 286 -8.99 14.46 -14.38
N GLU A 287 -9.76 15.36 -13.77
CA GLU A 287 -11.23 15.37 -13.94
C GLU A 287 -11.62 15.57 -15.40
N ALA A 288 -11.01 16.54 -16.08
CA ALA A 288 -11.31 16.81 -17.49
C ALA A 288 -10.98 15.61 -18.39
N TYR A 289 -9.84 14.95 -18.15
CA TYR A 289 -9.49 13.70 -18.83
C TYR A 289 -10.52 12.60 -18.58
N MET A 290 -10.87 12.35 -17.31
CA MET A 290 -11.80 11.28 -16.96
C MET A 290 -13.20 11.54 -17.52
N ARG A 291 -13.69 12.78 -17.50
CA ARG A 291 -14.99 13.15 -18.11
C ARG A 291 -15.03 12.81 -19.60
N ARG A 292 -14.01 13.17 -20.38
CA ARG A 292 -13.95 12.78 -21.81
C ARG A 292 -13.94 11.27 -21.98
N ALA A 293 -13.19 10.55 -21.15
CA ALA A 293 -13.11 9.11 -21.21
C ALA A 293 -14.44 8.42 -20.89
N ILE A 294 -15.18 8.88 -19.87
CA ILE A 294 -16.47 8.29 -19.46
C ILE A 294 -17.62 8.72 -20.37
N ASP A 295 -17.60 9.93 -20.94
CA ASP A 295 -18.54 10.37 -21.96
C ASP A 295 -18.46 9.48 -23.21
N ALA A 296 -17.23 9.22 -23.69
CA ALA A 296 -16.98 8.33 -24.82
C ALA A 296 -17.40 6.87 -24.53
N ALA A 297 -17.36 6.45 -23.26
CA ALA A 297 -17.80 5.12 -22.82
C ALA A 297 -19.31 5.05 -22.46
N GLY A 298 -20.08 6.12 -22.71
CA GLY A 298 -21.53 6.14 -22.53
C GLY A 298 -22.00 6.18 -21.07
N TYR A 299 -21.18 6.71 -20.17
CA TYR A 299 -21.59 7.01 -18.80
C TYR A 299 -22.39 8.31 -18.75
N ARG A 300 -23.24 8.45 -17.73
CA ARG A 300 -24.00 9.67 -17.45
C ARG A 300 -23.50 10.25 -16.13
N GLU A 301 -22.81 11.38 -16.18
CA GLU A 301 -22.37 12.08 -14.97
C GLU A 301 -23.59 12.59 -14.17
N VAL A 302 -23.63 12.27 -12.88
CA VAL A 302 -24.66 12.69 -11.91
C VAL A 302 -24.00 13.31 -10.69
N LYS A 303 -24.79 14.00 -9.86
CA LYS A 303 -24.35 14.53 -8.57
C LYS A 303 -25.35 14.17 -7.48
N THR A 304 -24.87 13.59 -6.38
CA THR A 304 -25.73 13.20 -5.26
C THR A 304 -25.40 13.99 -3.98
N PRO A 305 -26.37 14.14 -3.04
CA PRO A 305 -26.13 14.78 -1.76
C PRO A 305 -24.97 14.14 -0.97
N GLN A 306 -24.28 14.93 -0.16
CA GLN A 306 -23.23 14.43 0.73
C GLN A 306 -23.76 13.98 2.09
N VAL A 307 -24.83 14.62 2.57
CA VAL A 307 -25.51 14.27 3.81
C VAL A 307 -26.77 13.51 3.45
N MET A 308 -26.98 12.35 4.07
CA MET A 308 -28.17 11.54 3.87
C MET A 308 -28.66 10.94 5.18
N ASP A 309 -29.98 10.78 5.28
CA ASP A 309 -30.68 10.17 6.40
C ASP A 309 -30.17 8.76 6.75
N ALA A 310 -30.02 8.46 8.05
CA ALA A 310 -29.61 7.16 8.59
C ALA A 310 -30.41 5.99 8.00
N ARG A 311 -31.71 6.17 7.74
CA ARG A 311 -32.61 5.14 7.19
C ARG A 311 -32.12 4.59 5.86
N GLN A 312 -31.49 5.41 5.02
CA GLN A 312 -30.91 4.95 3.75
C GLN A 312 -29.72 4.00 3.98
N TRP A 313 -28.90 4.28 4.99
CA TRP A 313 -27.74 3.47 5.37
C TRP A 313 -28.16 2.18 6.07
N GLU A 314 -29.25 2.21 6.84
CA GLU A 314 -29.86 1.02 7.43
C GLU A 314 -30.46 0.10 6.37
N ALA A 315 -31.26 0.65 5.46
CA ALA A 315 -31.87 -0.11 4.36
C ALA A 315 -30.80 -0.78 3.49
N SER A 316 -29.76 -0.04 3.12
CA SER A 316 -28.62 -0.59 2.36
C SER A 316 -27.77 -1.59 3.17
N GLY A 317 -27.89 -1.60 4.50
CA GLY A 317 -27.12 -2.47 5.40
C GLY A 317 -25.76 -1.93 5.84
N HIS A 318 -25.36 -0.76 5.35
CA HIS A 318 -24.11 -0.12 5.70
C HIS A 318 -24.08 0.38 7.15
N TRP A 319 -25.23 0.78 7.71
CA TRP A 319 -25.29 1.24 9.10
C TRP A 319 -24.84 0.14 10.09
N GLY A 320 -25.26 -1.11 9.88
CA GLY A 320 -24.90 -2.20 10.78
C GLY A 320 -23.42 -2.62 10.71
N LYS A 321 -22.76 -2.42 9.56
CA LYS A 321 -21.41 -2.93 9.30
C LYS A 321 -20.32 -1.87 9.14
N TYR A 322 -20.70 -0.63 8.87
CA TYR A 322 -19.78 0.44 8.47
C TYR A 322 -19.94 1.72 9.30
N ARG A 323 -20.94 1.80 10.19
CA ARG A 323 -21.21 3.00 11.00
C ARG A 323 -20.03 3.48 11.83
N GLU A 324 -19.20 2.58 12.35
CA GLU A 324 -17.97 2.94 13.07
C GLU A 324 -17.02 3.82 12.23
N ASN A 325 -17.07 3.67 10.91
CA ASN A 325 -16.28 4.41 9.93
C ASN A 325 -17.09 5.53 9.24
N MET A 326 -18.25 5.93 9.77
CA MET A 326 -19.07 7.02 9.23
C MET A 326 -19.02 8.24 10.15
N PHE A 327 -19.09 9.43 9.56
CA PHE A 327 -19.39 10.65 10.31
C PHE A 327 -20.90 10.79 10.41
N VAL A 328 -21.41 10.66 11.63
CA VAL A 328 -22.83 10.80 11.95
C VAL A 328 -23.08 12.22 12.46
N ILE A 329 -24.15 12.84 11.99
CA ILE A 329 -24.57 14.18 12.38
C ILE A 329 -26.02 14.15 12.86
N PRO A 330 -26.38 14.89 13.92
CA PRO A 330 -27.75 14.98 14.38
C PRO A 330 -28.61 15.75 13.36
N ASP A 331 -29.86 15.32 13.17
CA ASP A 331 -30.89 16.02 12.38
C ASP A 331 -31.76 16.90 13.28
N GLU A 332 -31.10 17.82 13.99
CA GLU A 332 -31.77 18.82 14.81
C GLU A 332 -30.88 20.05 14.97
N VAL A 333 -31.49 21.14 15.42
CA VAL A 333 -30.75 22.36 15.76
C VAL A 333 -30.03 22.13 17.09
N PRO A 334 -28.69 22.26 17.15
CA PRO A 334 -27.96 22.12 18.41
C PRO A 334 -28.46 23.12 19.45
N ASN A 335 -28.47 22.72 20.71
CA ASN A 335 -28.83 23.60 21.82
C ASN A 335 -27.89 24.82 21.84
N ILE A 336 -28.49 26.02 21.88
CA ILE A 336 -27.78 27.31 21.90
C ILE A 336 -27.72 27.94 23.31
N ALA A 337 -28.38 27.33 24.30
CA ALA A 337 -28.32 27.79 25.68
C ALA A 337 -27.01 27.35 26.35
N ASP A 338 -26.54 28.12 27.34
CA ASP A 338 -25.33 27.80 28.12
C ASP A 338 -25.48 26.55 29.00
N GLU A 339 -26.71 26.05 29.16
CA GLU A 339 -27.06 24.88 29.97
C GLU A 339 -27.77 23.81 29.12
N GLY A 340 -27.50 22.53 29.41
CA GLY A 340 -28.08 21.37 28.74
C GLY A 340 -27.14 20.70 27.72
N PRO A 341 -27.52 19.52 27.19
CA PRO A 341 -26.72 18.83 26.18
C PRO A 341 -26.79 19.57 24.83
N LEU A 342 -25.73 19.47 24.03
CA LEU A 342 -25.66 20.08 22.69
C LEU A 342 -26.66 19.45 21.72
N VAL A 343 -26.94 18.15 21.90
CA VAL A 343 -27.84 17.33 21.09
C VAL A 343 -28.81 16.64 22.05
N SER A 344 -30.09 16.59 21.70
CA SER A 344 -31.15 15.93 22.46
C SER A 344 -31.05 14.40 22.37
N ASP A 345 -31.62 13.71 23.35
CA ASP A 345 -31.69 12.24 23.35
C ASP A 345 -32.67 11.69 22.29
N GLU A 346 -33.53 12.53 21.71
CA GLU A 346 -34.55 12.16 20.70
C GLU A 346 -34.11 12.50 19.27
N ALA A 347 -32.87 12.96 19.07
CA ALA A 347 -32.37 13.37 17.77
C ALA A 347 -32.43 12.23 16.74
N ASP A 348 -33.05 12.51 15.59
CA ASP A 348 -32.86 11.71 14.38
C ASP A 348 -31.43 11.89 13.85
N TRP A 349 -30.95 10.94 13.05
CA TRP A 349 -29.56 10.91 12.60
C TRP A 349 -29.44 10.97 11.09
N MET A 350 -28.49 11.78 10.63
CA MET A 350 -27.96 11.75 9.27
C MET A 350 -26.51 11.29 9.30
N ALA A 351 -25.96 10.97 8.13
CA ALA A 351 -24.55 10.73 7.99
C ALA A 351 -23.99 11.34 6.71
N LEU A 352 -22.73 11.76 6.77
CA LEU A 352 -21.96 12.02 5.56
C LEU A 352 -21.74 10.70 4.82
N LYS A 353 -21.96 10.71 3.50
CA LYS A 353 -21.87 9.50 2.68
C LYS A 353 -20.43 8.92 2.72
N PRO A 354 -20.25 7.64 3.09
CA PRO A 354 -18.96 6.95 2.96
C PRO A 354 -18.72 6.37 1.57
N MET A 355 -19.75 6.39 0.72
CA MET A 355 -19.79 5.86 -0.64
C MET A 355 -21.01 6.40 -1.41
N ASN A 356 -20.97 6.37 -2.74
CA ASN A 356 -22.05 6.93 -3.58
C ASN A 356 -23.17 5.93 -3.90
N CYS A 357 -22.92 4.62 -3.75
CA CYS A 357 -23.79 3.57 -4.27
C CYS A 357 -25.26 3.67 -3.84
N PRO A 358 -25.63 3.98 -2.58
CA PRO A 358 -27.05 3.99 -2.20
C PRO A 358 -27.78 5.17 -2.84
N ALA A 359 -27.09 6.29 -3.08
CA ALA A 359 -27.66 7.45 -3.73
C ALA A 359 -27.88 7.23 -5.24
N HIS A 360 -26.97 6.51 -5.90
CA HIS A 360 -27.14 6.15 -7.32
C HIS A 360 -28.31 5.19 -7.52
N VAL A 361 -28.56 4.29 -6.57
CA VAL A 361 -29.78 3.46 -6.57
C VAL A 361 -31.05 4.30 -6.43
N LEU A 362 -31.04 5.34 -5.58
CA LEU A 362 -32.19 6.25 -5.48
C LEU A 362 -32.47 6.97 -6.81
N ILE A 363 -31.44 7.36 -7.56
CA ILE A 363 -31.61 7.90 -8.92
C ILE A 363 -32.20 6.84 -9.85
N PHE A 364 -31.66 5.62 -9.85
CA PHE A 364 -32.16 4.52 -10.69
C PHE A 364 -33.66 4.27 -10.50
N ARG A 365 -34.12 4.31 -9.24
CA ARG A 365 -35.53 4.09 -8.86
C ARG A 365 -36.48 5.19 -9.32
N GLN A 366 -35.98 6.36 -9.73
CA GLN A 366 -36.84 7.42 -10.24
C GLN A 366 -37.39 7.07 -11.63
N GLY A 367 -38.69 6.81 -11.70
CA GLY A 367 -39.39 6.39 -12.92
C GLY A 367 -39.19 4.91 -13.28
N ILE A 368 -40.02 4.41 -14.19
CA ILE A 368 -39.99 3.02 -14.64
C ILE A 368 -38.79 2.80 -15.58
N LYS A 369 -38.11 1.66 -15.47
CA LYS A 369 -37.01 1.23 -16.34
C LYS A 369 -37.44 0.02 -17.16
N SER A 370 -37.21 0.04 -18.46
CA SER A 370 -37.37 -1.13 -19.33
C SER A 370 -36.04 -1.88 -19.42
N TYR A 371 -36.10 -3.19 -19.69
CA TYR A 371 -34.94 -3.99 -20.07
C TYR A 371 -34.15 -3.37 -21.24
N ARG A 372 -34.81 -2.58 -22.11
CA ARG A 372 -34.21 -1.85 -23.24
C ARG A 372 -33.38 -0.64 -22.84
N ASP A 373 -33.63 -0.09 -21.65
CA ASP A 373 -32.86 1.03 -21.12
C ASP A 373 -31.51 0.57 -20.56
N LEU A 374 -31.37 -0.73 -20.28
CA LEU A 374 -30.16 -1.31 -19.70
C LEU A 374 -29.16 -1.73 -20.79
N PRO A 375 -27.86 -1.47 -20.60
CA PRO A 375 -27.22 -1.03 -19.35
C PRO A 375 -27.31 0.48 -19.10
N LEU A 376 -27.57 0.88 -17.85
CA LEU A 376 -27.50 2.27 -17.39
C LEU A 376 -26.26 2.49 -16.55
N ARG A 377 -25.43 3.45 -16.93
CA ARG A 377 -24.14 3.75 -16.29
C ARG A 377 -24.18 5.13 -15.66
N PHE A 378 -24.21 5.21 -14.33
CA PHE A 378 -24.08 6.48 -13.62
C PHE A 378 -22.65 6.67 -13.15
N TYR A 379 -22.11 7.86 -13.38
CA TYR A 379 -20.76 8.25 -12.96
C TYR A 379 -20.86 9.48 -12.06
N GLU A 380 -20.04 9.57 -11.03
CA GLU A 380 -19.95 10.75 -10.18
C GLU A 380 -18.51 10.92 -9.69
N ASN A 381 -17.97 12.13 -9.85
CA ASN A 381 -16.84 12.61 -9.06
C ASN A 381 -17.29 12.81 -7.60
N GLY A 382 -17.44 11.71 -6.88
CA GLY A 382 -18.21 11.61 -5.65
C GLY A 382 -17.37 11.85 -4.40
N CYS A 383 -17.53 13.02 -3.79
CA CYS A 383 -16.89 13.36 -2.52
C CYS A 383 -17.55 12.59 -1.37
N CYS A 384 -16.78 11.72 -0.74
CA CYS A 384 -17.19 10.84 0.35
C CYS A 384 -16.32 11.09 1.59
N HIS A 385 -16.83 10.65 2.74
CA HIS A 385 -16.15 10.78 4.02
C HIS A 385 -16.14 9.45 4.79
N ARG A 386 -14.97 9.06 5.30
CA ARG A 386 -14.79 7.90 6.17
C ARG A 386 -14.10 8.32 7.45
N ASN A 387 -14.61 7.91 8.60
CA ASN A 387 -14.03 8.21 9.90
C ASN A 387 -12.82 7.31 10.21
N GLU A 388 -11.79 7.43 9.38
CA GLU A 388 -10.54 6.69 9.54
C GLU A 388 -9.85 7.03 10.87
N ALA A 389 -9.23 6.03 11.49
CA ALA A 389 -8.46 6.22 12.71
C ALA A 389 -7.30 7.20 12.47
N HIS A 390 -7.05 8.11 13.42
CA HIS A 390 -6.02 9.16 13.28
C HIS A 390 -4.63 8.61 12.93
N GLY A 391 -4.23 7.49 13.54
CA GLY A 391 -2.94 6.84 13.28
C GLY A 391 -2.82 6.17 11.91
N ALA A 392 -3.92 5.98 11.19
CA ALA A 392 -3.94 5.39 9.85
C ALA A 392 -3.81 6.45 8.73
N LEU A 393 -3.98 7.74 9.04
CA LEU A 393 -3.87 8.82 8.06
C LEU A 393 -2.45 8.94 7.52
N HIS A 394 -2.31 9.08 6.20
CA HIS A 394 -1.01 9.17 5.55
C HIS A 394 -1.04 10.04 4.29
N GLY A 395 -0.69 11.32 4.44
CA GLY A 395 -0.59 12.26 3.32
C GLY A 395 -1.85 12.25 2.44
N LEU A 396 -1.66 11.98 1.15
CA LEU A 396 -2.74 11.77 0.18
C LEU A 396 -3.17 10.31 0.01
N MET A 397 -2.39 9.36 0.54
CA MET A 397 -2.63 7.92 0.33
C MET A 397 -3.79 7.38 1.18
N ARG A 398 -4.02 7.98 2.36
CA ARG A 398 -5.12 7.62 3.25
C ARG A 398 -5.66 8.86 3.97
N VAL A 399 -6.88 9.22 3.61
CA VAL A 399 -7.56 10.48 3.97
C VAL A 399 -8.98 10.17 4.47
N ARG A 400 -9.57 11.09 5.25
CA ARG A 400 -10.95 11.03 5.72
C ARG A 400 -11.94 11.53 4.69
N GLN A 401 -11.59 12.60 3.98
CA GLN A 401 -12.36 13.13 2.86
C GLN A 401 -11.65 12.75 1.56
N PHE A 402 -12.39 12.14 0.64
CA PHE A 402 -11.85 11.74 -0.65
C PHE A 402 -12.90 11.86 -1.75
N THR A 403 -12.45 12.10 -2.98
CA THR A 403 -13.33 12.10 -4.15
C THR A 403 -12.93 10.96 -5.07
N GLN A 404 -13.87 10.10 -5.44
CA GLN A 404 -13.61 9.01 -6.37
C GLN A 404 -14.18 9.28 -7.75
N ASP A 405 -13.55 8.70 -8.78
CA ASP A 405 -14.12 8.56 -10.13
C ASP A 405 -15.16 7.42 -10.17
N ASP A 406 -16.09 7.45 -9.22
CA ASP A 406 -17.00 6.36 -8.89
C ASP A 406 -18.07 6.20 -9.95
N ALA A 407 -18.42 4.96 -10.27
CA ALA A 407 -19.51 4.66 -11.18
C ALA A 407 -20.27 3.39 -10.80
N HIS A 408 -21.56 3.40 -11.11
CA HIS A 408 -22.47 2.28 -10.90
C HIS A 408 -23.17 1.93 -12.20
N ILE A 409 -22.96 0.69 -12.67
CA ILE A 409 -23.58 0.17 -13.89
C ILE A 409 -24.73 -0.74 -13.48
N PHE A 410 -25.96 -0.37 -13.82
CA PHE A 410 -27.14 -1.21 -13.69
C PHE A 410 -27.34 -1.97 -15.00
N CYS A 411 -27.19 -3.28 -14.95
CA CYS A 411 -27.28 -4.15 -16.12
C CYS A 411 -28.11 -5.40 -15.83
N ARG A 412 -28.53 -6.09 -16.89
CA ARG A 412 -29.12 -7.42 -16.76
C ARG A 412 -28.02 -8.46 -16.58
N GLU A 413 -28.36 -9.64 -16.07
CA GLU A 413 -27.39 -10.72 -15.87
C GLU A 413 -26.69 -11.14 -17.17
N ASP A 414 -27.40 -11.17 -18.29
CA ASP A 414 -26.85 -11.51 -19.61
C ASP A 414 -25.86 -10.47 -20.17
N GLN A 415 -25.80 -9.27 -19.57
CA GLN A 415 -24.94 -8.17 -20.00
C GLN A 415 -23.64 -8.05 -19.20
N ILE A 416 -23.50 -8.77 -18.08
CA ILE A 416 -22.39 -8.58 -17.13
C ILE A 416 -21.03 -8.77 -17.82
N VAL A 417 -20.84 -9.86 -18.56
CA VAL A 417 -19.54 -10.18 -19.18
C VAL A 417 -19.09 -9.06 -20.14
N GLU A 418 -20.01 -8.54 -20.96
CA GLU A 418 -19.69 -7.47 -21.92
C GLU A 418 -19.43 -6.13 -21.21
N GLU A 419 -20.19 -5.80 -20.16
CA GLU A 419 -19.96 -4.57 -19.38
C GLU A 419 -18.62 -4.59 -18.63
N VAL A 420 -18.26 -5.74 -18.07
CA VAL A 420 -16.96 -5.91 -17.40
C VAL A 420 -15.82 -5.87 -18.42
N ARG A 421 -15.97 -6.52 -19.58
CA ARG A 421 -15.00 -6.42 -20.67
C ARG A 421 -14.79 -4.97 -21.13
N ALA A 422 -15.86 -4.23 -21.38
CA ALA A 422 -15.78 -2.82 -21.78
C ALA A 422 -15.08 -1.96 -20.72
N PHE A 423 -15.31 -2.24 -19.44
CA PHE A 423 -14.58 -1.60 -18.34
C PHE A 423 -13.09 -1.95 -18.34
N CYS A 424 -12.73 -3.23 -18.54
CA CYS A 424 -11.35 -3.68 -18.63
C CYS A 424 -10.59 -2.96 -19.76
N GLU A 425 -11.18 -2.86 -20.95
CA GLU A 425 -10.61 -2.14 -22.10
C GLU A 425 -10.43 -0.64 -21.81
N LEU A 426 -11.42 -0.02 -21.14
CA LEU A 426 -11.35 1.38 -20.74
C LEU A 426 -10.23 1.63 -19.72
N ALA A 427 -10.13 0.78 -18.69
CA ALA A 427 -9.13 0.89 -17.64
C ALA A 427 -7.71 0.66 -18.20
N ASP A 428 -7.54 -0.35 -19.06
CA ASP A 428 -6.25 -0.63 -19.73
C ASP A 428 -5.73 0.58 -20.51
N ARG A 429 -6.58 1.19 -21.36
CA ARG A 429 -6.23 2.41 -22.11
C ARG A 429 -5.78 3.53 -21.17
N ILE A 430 -6.57 3.79 -20.13
CA ILE A 430 -6.28 4.89 -19.20
C ILE A 430 -4.95 4.64 -18.49
N TYR A 431 -4.69 3.44 -17.95
CA TYR A 431 -3.41 3.19 -17.28
C TYR A 431 -2.21 3.29 -18.22
N LYS A 432 -2.36 2.88 -19.50
CA LYS A 432 -1.34 3.05 -20.53
C LYS A 432 -1.06 4.53 -20.85
N ASP A 433 -2.10 5.37 -20.93
CA ASP A 433 -1.95 6.82 -21.14
C ASP A 433 -1.14 7.50 -20.03
N PHE A 434 -1.25 7.01 -18.79
CA PHE A 434 -0.44 7.48 -17.66
C PHE A 434 0.91 6.74 -17.52
N GLY A 435 1.22 5.79 -18.39
CA GLY A 435 2.49 5.06 -18.38
C GLY A 435 2.65 4.05 -17.24
N PHE A 436 1.55 3.59 -16.63
CA PHE A 436 1.59 2.57 -15.60
C PHE A 436 1.65 1.16 -16.20
N ARG A 437 2.45 0.30 -15.56
CA ARG A 437 2.28 -1.16 -15.64
C ARG A 437 1.36 -1.58 -14.52
N TYR A 438 0.60 -2.66 -14.71
CA TYR A 438 -0.34 -3.12 -13.70
C TYR A 438 -0.54 -4.63 -13.75
N SER A 439 -1.01 -5.19 -12.64
CA SER A 439 -1.55 -6.54 -12.57
C SER A 439 -3.05 -6.55 -12.26
N ILE A 440 -3.75 -7.59 -12.70
CA ILE A 440 -5.18 -7.78 -12.43
C ILE A 440 -5.36 -8.96 -11.49
N LYS A 441 -6.08 -8.76 -10.40
CA LYS A 441 -6.37 -9.82 -9.43
C LYS A 441 -7.87 -10.02 -9.26
N LEU A 442 -8.32 -11.26 -9.18
CA LEU A 442 -9.71 -11.61 -8.86
C LEU A 442 -9.79 -12.09 -7.41
N ALA A 443 -10.38 -11.27 -6.55
CA ALA A 443 -10.60 -11.62 -5.16
C ALA A 443 -11.88 -12.46 -5.01
N LEU A 444 -11.70 -13.70 -4.56
CA LEU A 444 -12.75 -14.73 -4.46
C LEU A 444 -13.43 -14.72 -3.08
N ARG A 445 -14.50 -15.50 -2.95
CA ARG A 445 -15.35 -15.56 -1.75
C ARG A 445 -14.59 -15.66 -0.41
N PRO A 446 -14.91 -14.81 0.58
CA PRO A 446 -14.41 -14.96 1.95
C PRO A 446 -15.24 -15.97 2.74
N GLU A 447 -14.75 -16.40 3.91
CA GLU A 447 -15.48 -17.30 4.82
C GLU A 447 -16.81 -16.68 5.28
N LYS A 448 -16.82 -15.39 5.63
CA LYS A 448 -18.00 -14.65 6.08
C LYS A 448 -18.61 -13.87 4.91
N ARG A 449 -19.66 -14.41 4.30
CA ARG A 449 -20.31 -13.82 3.10
C ARG A 449 -21.83 -13.95 3.09
N PHE A 450 -22.46 -13.13 2.24
CA PHE A 450 -23.86 -13.21 1.87
C PHE A 450 -24.06 -14.00 0.56
N GLY A 451 -25.27 -14.54 0.39
CA GLY A 451 -25.66 -15.31 -0.80
C GLY A 451 -25.25 -16.79 -0.75
N SER A 452 -25.76 -17.57 -1.70
CA SER A 452 -25.48 -19.01 -1.80
C SER A 452 -24.18 -19.30 -2.54
N ASP A 453 -23.71 -20.55 -2.48
CA ASP A 453 -22.50 -20.98 -3.20
C ASP A 453 -22.69 -20.86 -4.71
N GLU A 454 -23.87 -21.19 -5.22
CA GLU A 454 -24.18 -21.09 -6.65
C GLU A 454 -24.14 -19.63 -7.13
N MET A 455 -24.60 -18.69 -6.30
CA MET A 455 -24.50 -17.25 -6.62
C MET A 455 -23.05 -16.80 -6.75
N TRP A 456 -22.19 -17.28 -5.85
CA TRP A 456 -20.77 -16.96 -5.87
C TRP A 456 -20.03 -17.65 -7.01
N ASP A 457 -20.34 -18.92 -7.30
CA ASP A 457 -19.78 -19.65 -8.44
C ASP A 457 -20.07 -18.88 -9.73
N LYS A 458 -21.32 -18.43 -9.89
CA LYS A 458 -21.74 -17.63 -11.04
C LYS A 458 -21.00 -16.29 -11.10
N ALA A 459 -20.97 -15.53 -10.01
CA ALA A 459 -20.33 -14.21 -9.98
C ALA A 459 -18.81 -14.26 -10.22
N GLU A 460 -18.12 -15.25 -9.65
CA GLU A 460 -16.69 -15.46 -9.86
C GLU A 460 -16.39 -15.88 -11.31
N ASN A 461 -17.20 -16.78 -11.88
CA ASN A 461 -17.06 -17.20 -13.28
C ASN A 461 -17.33 -16.06 -14.26
N GLU A 462 -18.36 -15.24 -14.04
CA GLU A 462 -18.65 -14.08 -14.91
C GLU A 462 -17.48 -13.08 -14.95
N LEU A 463 -16.85 -12.79 -13.81
CA LEU A 463 -15.69 -11.90 -13.77
C LEU A 463 -14.48 -12.54 -14.44
N ARG A 464 -14.25 -13.84 -14.22
CA ARG A 464 -13.17 -14.60 -14.87
C ARG A 464 -13.33 -14.60 -16.39
N ASP A 465 -14.52 -14.95 -16.88
CA ASP A 465 -14.84 -15.03 -18.30
C ASP A 465 -14.70 -13.66 -18.98
N ALA A 466 -15.08 -12.57 -18.29
CA ALA A 466 -14.90 -11.22 -18.81
C ALA A 466 -13.44 -10.82 -18.99
N VAL A 467 -12.56 -11.17 -18.04
CA VAL A 467 -11.11 -10.89 -18.15
C VAL A 467 -10.47 -11.75 -19.24
N VAL A 468 -10.91 -13.01 -19.40
CA VAL A 468 -10.50 -13.88 -20.51
C VAL A 468 -10.94 -13.29 -21.84
N ALA A 469 -12.20 -12.86 -21.97
CA ALA A 469 -12.75 -12.27 -23.19
C ALA A 469 -12.07 -10.94 -23.56
N ALA A 470 -11.62 -10.17 -22.57
CA ALA A 470 -10.80 -8.96 -22.77
C ALA A 470 -9.35 -9.26 -23.20
N GLY A 471 -8.92 -10.52 -23.17
CA GLY A 471 -7.54 -10.92 -23.48
C GLY A 471 -6.53 -10.54 -22.38
N LEU A 472 -7.00 -10.25 -21.17
CA LEU A 472 -6.17 -9.78 -20.05
C LEU A 472 -5.84 -10.87 -19.02
N ALA A 473 -6.40 -12.07 -19.17
CA ALA A 473 -6.10 -13.22 -18.31
C ALA A 473 -4.77 -13.87 -18.69
N THR A 474 -3.66 -13.11 -18.62
CA THR A 474 -2.33 -13.56 -19.04
C THR A 474 -1.26 -13.22 -17.99
N ALA A 475 -0.11 -13.88 -18.09
CA ALA A 475 1.05 -13.58 -17.25
C ALA A 475 1.58 -12.14 -17.46
N GLU A 476 1.35 -11.55 -18.63
CA GLU A 476 1.73 -10.16 -18.93
C GLU A 476 0.99 -9.17 -18.02
N TYR A 477 -0.31 -9.40 -17.80
CA TYR A 477 -1.16 -8.59 -16.92
C TYR A 477 -1.20 -9.13 -15.50
N GLY A 478 -0.26 -10.00 -15.11
CA GLY A 478 -0.14 -10.56 -13.76
C GLY A 478 -1.44 -11.13 -13.22
N TRP A 479 -2.23 -11.81 -14.08
CA TRP A 479 -3.52 -12.37 -13.70
C TRP A 479 -3.38 -13.38 -12.56
N GLU A 480 -4.07 -13.12 -11.46
CA GLU A 480 -4.03 -13.93 -10.25
C GLU A 480 -5.41 -14.02 -9.60
N GLU A 481 -5.74 -15.18 -9.02
CA GLU A 481 -6.93 -15.33 -8.18
C GLU A 481 -6.51 -15.35 -6.71
N LEU A 482 -7.26 -14.63 -5.87
CA LEU A 482 -7.00 -14.46 -4.45
C LEU A 482 -8.13 -15.10 -3.62
N PRO A 483 -7.97 -16.37 -3.19
CA PRO A 483 -8.95 -17.04 -2.32
C PRO A 483 -9.15 -16.29 -1.01
N GLY A 484 -10.40 -16.00 -0.66
CA GLY A 484 -10.73 -15.41 0.65
C GLY A 484 -10.66 -13.89 0.73
N GLU A 485 -10.22 -13.19 -0.32
CA GLU A 485 -9.97 -11.74 -0.29
C GLU A 485 -11.13 -10.88 -0.84
N GLY A 486 -12.20 -11.52 -1.32
CA GLY A 486 -13.41 -10.87 -1.81
C GLY A 486 -14.16 -10.13 -0.70
N ALA A 487 -15.04 -9.20 -1.08
CA ALA A 487 -15.90 -8.53 -0.09
C ALA A 487 -16.99 -9.49 0.40
N PHE A 488 -17.60 -9.20 1.55
CA PHE A 488 -18.65 -10.06 2.11
C PHE A 488 -19.90 -10.21 1.23
N TYR A 489 -20.07 -9.39 0.18
CA TYR A 489 -21.25 -9.37 -0.69
C TYR A 489 -20.97 -9.67 -2.16
N ALA A 490 -19.69 -9.70 -2.58
CA ALA A 490 -19.35 -9.82 -4.00
C ALA A 490 -17.85 -10.13 -4.24
N PRO A 491 -17.52 -10.91 -5.29
CA PRO A 491 -16.15 -10.97 -5.81
C PRO A 491 -15.78 -9.63 -6.47
N LYS A 492 -14.49 -9.34 -6.55
CA LYS A 492 -13.98 -8.09 -7.15
C LYS A 492 -12.75 -8.34 -8.02
N LEU A 493 -12.70 -7.63 -9.13
CA LEU A 493 -11.48 -7.43 -9.90
C LEU A 493 -10.74 -6.23 -9.34
N GLU A 494 -9.42 -6.35 -9.22
CA GLU A 494 -8.53 -5.34 -8.67
C GLU A 494 -7.39 -5.05 -9.64
N TRP A 495 -7.14 -3.77 -9.90
CA TRP A 495 -5.99 -3.31 -10.68
C TRP A 495 -4.90 -2.80 -9.75
N HIS A 496 -3.75 -3.45 -9.83
CA HIS A 496 -2.59 -3.23 -8.98
C HIS A 496 -1.52 -2.51 -9.79
N LEU A 497 -1.48 -1.17 -9.70
CA LEU A 497 -0.54 -0.35 -10.46
C LEU A 497 0.87 -0.44 -9.87
N THR A 498 1.86 -0.65 -10.72
CA THR A 498 3.27 -0.66 -10.34
C THR A 498 3.90 0.69 -10.66
N ASP A 499 4.47 1.34 -9.63
CA ASP A 499 5.15 2.62 -9.81
C ASP A 499 6.58 2.48 -10.36
N ALA A 500 7.24 3.61 -10.61
CA ALA A 500 8.56 3.65 -11.24
C ALA A 500 9.69 3.02 -10.41
N ILE A 501 9.46 2.71 -9.13
CA ILE A 501 10.43 2.03 -8.25
C ILE A 501 9.97 0.63 -7.84
N GLY A 502 8.92 0.10 -8.48
CA GLY A 502 8.46 -1.28 -8.32
C GLY A 502 7.50 -1.53 -7.16
N ARG A 503 6.95 -0.48 -6.52
CA ARG A 503 5.89 -0.67 -5.51
C ARG A 503 4.54 -0.83 -6.20
N THR A 504 3.69 -1.65 -5.60
CA THR A 504 2.36 -1.95 -6.13
C THR A 504 1.28 -1.25 -5.31
N TRP A 505 0.32 -0.65 -5.99
CA TRP A 505 -0.81 0.05 -5.40
C TRP A 505 -2.10 -0.55 -5.98
N GLN A 506 -2.97 -1.12 -5.15
CA GLN A 506 -4.33 -1.45 -5.59
C GLN A 506 -5.08 -0.13 -5.87
N VAL A 507 -5.46 0.17 -7.10
CA VAL A 507 -6.11 1.44 -7.50
C VAL A 507 -7.50 1.19 -8.08
N GLY A 508 -7.57 0.59 -9.26
CA GLY A 508 -8.84 0.31 -9.92
C GLY A 508 -9.55 -0.88 -9.30
N THR A 509 -10.88 -0.84 -9.34
CA THR A 509 -11.71 -1.94 -8.87
C THR A 509 -12.96 -2.08 -9.72
N LEU A 510 -13.41 -3.31 -9.93
CA LEU A 510 -14.75 -3.61 -10.41
C LEU A 510 -15.38 -4.72 -9.56
N GLN A 511 -16.58 -4.49 -9.05
CA GLN A 511 -17.26 -5.40 -8.13
C GLN A 511 -18.70 -5.65 -8.57
N SER A 512 -19.12 -6.92 -8.58
CA SER A 512 -20.45 -7.34 -9.03
C SER A 512 -21.41 -7.54 -7.85
N ASP A 513 -22.28 -6.57 -7.60
CA ASP A 513 -23.22 -6.55 -6.47
C ASP A 513 -24.65 -6.89 -6.89
N ARG A 514 -25.17 -7.98 -6.29
CA ARG A 514 -26.56 -8.44 -6.43
C ARG A 514 -27.41 -8.09 -5.21
N VAL A 515 -26.78 -7.72 -4.10
CA VAL A 515 -27.41 -7.52 -2.79
C VAL A 515 -28.02 -6.12 -2.70
N LEU A 516 -27.28 -5.06 -3.05
CA LEU A 516 -27.78 -3.71 -2.85
C LEU A 516 -29.01 -3.36 -3.72
N PRO A 517 -29.11 -3.78 -5.00
CA PRO A 517 -30.32 -3.60 -5.80
C PRO A 517 -31.57 -4.24 -5.16
N GLU A 518 -31.41 -5.40 -4.52
CA GLU A 518 -32.50 -6.07 -3.80
C GLU A 518 -32.89 -5.30 -2.54
N ARG A 519 -31.92 -4.96 -1.69
CA ARG A 519 -32.15 -4.25 -0.41
C ARG A 519 -32.82 -2.89 -0.57
N LEU A 520 -32.52 -2.19 -1.66
CA LEU A 520 -33.04 -0.85 -1.93
C LEU A 520 -34.21 -0.84 -2.91
N ASP A 521 -34.76 -2.00 -3.28
CA ASP A 521 -35.88 -2.14 -4.21
C ASP A 521 -35.66 -1.48 -5.59
N ALA A 522 -34.48 -1.68 -6.18
CA ALA A 522 -34.21 -1.33 -7.58
C ALA A 522 -34.84 -2.39 -8.49
N ALA A 523 -35.62 -1.97 -9.50
CA ALA A 523 -36.27 -2.90 -10.44
C ALA A 523 -36.38 -2.32 -11.85
N TYR A 524 -36.46 -3.20 -12.84
CA TYR A 524 -36.81 -2.90 -14.23
C TYR A 524 -37.91 -3.85 -14.73
N ILE A 525 -38.55 -3.51 -15.85
CA ILE A 525 -39.56 -4.32 -16.53
C ILE A 525 -38.87 -5.17 -17.60
N GLY A 526 -38.98 -6.49 -17.47
CA GLY A 526 -38.39 -7.48 -18.37
C GLY A 526 -39.09 -7.59 -19.72
N GLU A 527 -38.54 -8.43 -20.60
CA GLU A 527 -39.17 -8.77 -21.89
C GLU A 527 -40.52 -9.49 -21.71
N ASP A 528 -40.66 -10.20 -20.60
CA ASP A 528 -41.87 -10.88 -20.15
C ASP A 528 -42.93 -9.94 -19.55
N GLY A 529 -42.60 -8.66 -19.38
CA GLY A 529 -43.48 -7.67 -18.74
C GLY A 529 -43.45 -7.71 -17.20
N GLU A 530 -42.66 -8.60 -16.59
CA GLU A 530 -42.57 -8.75 -15.14
C GLU A 530 -41.48 -7.84 -14.54
N ARG A 531 -41.51 -7.67 -13.21
CA ARG A 531 -40.50 -6.89 -12.48
C ARG A 531 -39.28 -7.76 -12.19
N HIS A 532 -38.11 -7.33 -12.67
CA HIS A 532 -36.82 -7.98 -12.46
C HIS A 532 -35.85 -7.08 -11.69
N ARG A 533 -34.84 -7.69 -11.05
CA ARG A 533 -33.76 -6.97 -10.35
C ARG A 533 -32.56 -6.79 -11.28
N PRO A 534 -32.00 -5.58 -11.42
CA PRO A 534 -30.74 -5.40 -12.12
C PRO A 534 -29.58 -5.90 -11.23
N VAL A 535 -28.47 -6.28 -11.87
CA VAL A 535 -27.18 -6.40 -11.22
C VAL A 535 -26.49 -5.05 -11.28
N MET A 536 -25.78 -4.69 -10.19
CA MET A 536 -25.05 -3.43 -10.12
C MET A 536 -23.55 -3.69 -10.09
N LEU A 537 -22.82 -3.13 -11.05
CA LEU A 537 -21.36 -3.17 -11.05
C LEU A 537 -20.83 -1.85 -10.47
N HIS A 538 -20.11 -1.93 -9.36
CA HIS A 538 -19.37 -0.80 -8.80
C HIS A 538 -18.01 -0.74 -9.49
N ARG A 539 -17.59 0.45 -9.91
CA ARG A 539 -16.25 0.59 -10.49
C ARG A 539 -15.59 1.93 -10.20
N ALA A 540 -14.27 1.91 -10.17
CA ALA A 540 -13.40 3.08 -10.15
C ALA A 540 -12.11 2.76 -10.89
N ILE A 541 -11.49 3.74 -11.55
CA ILE A 541 -10.25 3.58 -12.33
C ILE A 541 -9.10 4.29 -11.62
N PHE A 542 -9.28 5.57 -11.28
CA PHE A 542 -8.33 6.28 -10.43
C PHE A 542 -8.48 5.92 -8.95
N GLY A 543 -9.63 5.37 -8.55
CA GLY A 543 -9.97 5.25 -7.14
C GLY A 543 -10.25 6.65 -6.61
N SER A 544 -9.64 7.04 -5.49
CA SER A 544 -9.71 8.45 -5.05
C SER A 544 -8.68 9.31 -5.79
N TYR A 545 -9.09 10.49 -6.24
CA TYR A 545 -8.21 11.50 -6.86
C TYR A 545 -7.04 11.88 -5.94
N GLU A 546 -7.25 12.03 -4.64
CA GLU A 546 -6.20 12.31 -3.66
C GLU A 546 -5.09 11.28 -3.77
N ARG A 547 -5.44 10.00 -3.58
CA ARG A 547 -4.50 8.89 -3.64
C ARG A 547 -3.86 8.75 -5.02
N PHE A 548 -4.62 8.91 -6.10
CA PHE A 548 -4.08 8.81 -7.46
C PHE A 548 -3.06 9.92 -7.73
N ILE A 549 -3.34 11.17 -7.32
CA ILE A 549 -2.37 12.27 -7.40
C ILE A 549 -1.14 11.97 -6.55
N GLY A 550 -1.31 11.42 -5.35
CA GLY A 550 -0.20 10.91 -4.53
C GLY A 550 0.68 9.95 -5.33
N ILE A 551 0.09 8.90 -5.91
CA ILE A 551 0.80 7.90 -6.73
C ILE A 551 1.50 8.56 -7.93
N LEU A 552 0.84 9.49 -8.63
CA LEU A 552 1.43 10.20 -9.77
C LEU A 552 2.65 11.04 -9.36
N ILE A 553 2.59 11.75 -8.22
CA ILE A 553 3.72 12.50 -7.68
C ILE A 553 4.91 11.56 -7.46
N GLU A 554 4.70 10.40 -6.83
CA GLU A 554 5.79 9.47 -6.52
C GLU A 554 6.32 8.76 -7.77
N HIS A 555 5.42 8.37 -8.68
CA HIS A 555 5.75 7.72 -9.95
C HIS A 555 6.66 8.63 -10.80
N TYR A 556 6.30 9.90 -10.97
CA TYR A 556 7.08 10.86 -11.75
C TYR A 556 8.16 11.60 -10.96
N ALA A 557 8.30 11.35 -9.65
CA ALA A 557 9.15 12.16 -8.76
C ALA A 557 8.88 13.68 -8.89
N GLY A 558 7.61 14.04 -9.01
CA GLY A 558 7.11 15.41 -9.24
C GLY A 558 7.30 15.96 -10.67
N LYS A 559 8.00 15.24 -11.55
CA LYS A 559 8.25 15.65 -12.95
C LYS A 559 7.09 15.22 -13.85
N PHE A 560 5.93 15.82 -13.65
CA PHE A 560 4.72 15.47 -14.40
C PHE A 560 4.91 15.60 -15.92
N PRO A 561 4.21 14.77 -16.72
CA PRO A 561 4.02 15.02 -18.15
C PRO A 561 3.51 16.44 -18.39
N LEU A 562 3.88 17.04 -19.52
CA LEU A 562 3.63 18.46 -19.78
C LEU A 562 2.14 18.82 -19.64
N TRP A 563 1.23 18.00 -20.17
CA TRP A 563 -0.22 18.23 -20.08
C TRP A 563 -0.75 18.35 -18.64
N LEU A 564 -0.09 17.71 -17.67
CA LEU A 564 -0.50 17.68 -16.26
C LEU A 564 0.32 18.62 -15.37
N ALA A 565 1.52 19.04 -15.80
CA ALA A 565 2.38 19.92 -15.04
C ALA A 565 1.68 21.24 -14.66
N PRO A 566 1.64 21.64 -13.38
CA PRO A 566 0.86 22.80 -12.95
C PRO A 566 1.38 24.11 -13.55
N VAL A 567 2.70 24.22 -13.71
CA VAL A 567 3.39 25.25 -14.48
C VAL A 567 4.17 24.52 -15.57
N GLN A 568 3.82 24.76 -16.83
CA GLN A 568 4.39 24.07 -17.99
C GLN A 568 5.66 24.76 -18.49
N ALA A 569 5.70 26.08 -18.37
CA ALA A 569 6.81 26.91 -18.79
C ALA A 569 7.02 28.08 -17.82
N VAL A 570 8.27 28.47 -17.60
CA VAL A 570 8.61 29.75 -16.96
C VAL A 570 9.47 30.55 -17.91
N VAL A 571 9.13 31.83 -18.12
CA VAL A 571 9.98 32.77 -18.85
C VAL A 571 10.76 33.60 -17.83
N ALA A 572 12.09 33.51 -17.86
CA ALA A 572 12.96 34.17 -16.89
C ALA A 572 13.96 35.10 -17.58
N THR A 573 14.08 36.34 -17.08
CA THR A 573 15.02 37.32 -17.63
C THR A 573 16.38 37.26 -16.95
N ILE A 574 17.44 37.50 -17.75
CA ILE A 574 18.82 37.71 -17.27
C ILE A 574 19.05 39.17 -16.89
N VAL A 575 18.42 40.10 -17.62
CA VAL A 575 18.54 41.55 -17.46
C VAL A 575 17.17 42.20 -17.58
N SER A 576 16.96 43.33 -16.90
CA SER A 576 15.68 44.07 -16.90
C SER A 576 15.29 44.57 -18.29
N ASP A 577 16.27 44.84 -19.17
CA ASP A 577 16.03 45.30 -20.54
C ASP A 577 15.23 44.28 -21.38
N ALA A 578 15.21 43.00 -20.96
CA ALA A 578 14.47 41.94 -21.63
C ALA A 578 13.06 41.71 -21.04
N ASP A 579 12.67 42.44 -19.98
CA ASP A 579 11.42 42.18 -19.24
C ASP A 579 10.17 42.37 -20.10
N ASP A 580 10.16 43.35 -21.02
CA ASP A 580 9.00 43.58 -21.89
C ASP A 580 8.83 42.48 -22.94
N TYR A 581 9.93 41.96 -23.49
CA TYR A 581 9.87 40.78 -24.35
C TYR A 581 9.43 39.53 -23.57
N ALA A 582 9.93 39.34 -22.35
CA ALA A 582 9.53 38.21 -21.51
C ALA A 582 8.03 38.23 -21.18
N LYS A 583 7.47 39.40 -20.85
CA LYS A 583 6.01 39.57 -20.68
C LYS A 583 5.25 39.21 -21.95
N ALA A 584 5.67 39.73 -23.10
CA ALA A 584 5.04 39.41 -24.38
C ALA A 584 5.12 37.91 -24.72
N ALA A 585 6.23 37.26 -24.38
CA ALA A 585 6.41 35.83 -24.59
C ALA A 585 5.46 34.98 -23.72
N VAL A 586 5.30 35.35 -22.44
CA VAL A 586 4.32 34.71 -21.54
C VAL A 586 2.90 34.88 -22.05
N GLU A 587 2.53 36.06 -22.51
CA GLU A 587 1.18 36.29 -23.06
C GLU A 587 0.92 35.47 -24.33
N LYS A 588 1.91 35.35 -25.21
CA LYS A 588 1.83 34.45 -26.38
C LYS A 588 1.65 32.97 -25.98
N LEU A 589 2.43 32.50 -25.01
CA LEU A 589 2.32 31.12 -24.48
C LEU A 589 0.93 30.87 -23.88
N ARG A 590 0.42 31.80 -23.07
CA ARG A 590 -0.91 31.70 -22.45
C ARG A 590 -2.02 31.74 -23.49
N ALA A 591 -1.90 32.56 -24.53
CA ALA A 591 -2.84 32.60 -25.64
C ALA A 591 -2.92 31.27 -26.40
N ALA A 592 -1.82 30.50 -26.44
CA ALA A 592 -1.75 29.14 -26.97
C ALA A 592 -2.18 28.05 -25.96
N GLY A 593 -2.74 28.43 -24.81
CA GLY A 593 -3.20 27.48 -23.79
C GLY A 593 -2.11 26.92 -22.88
N ILE A 594 -0.87 27.41 -22.98
CA ILE A 594 0.24 26.97 -22.13
C ILE A 594 0.20 27.69 -20.78
N ARG A 595 0.29 26.92 -19.69
CA ARG A 595 0.40 27.42 -18.32
C ARG A 595 1.80 27.97 -18.07
N ALA A 596 2.00 29.23 -18.46
CA ALA A 596 3.27 29.92 -18.35
C ALA A 596 3.30 30.97 -17.23
N ASP A 597 4.42 31.00 -16.50
CA ASP A 597 4.73 32.01 -15.47
C ASP A 597 5.90 32.91 -15.88
N LEU A 598 5.97 34.09 -15.26
CA LEU A 598 6.99 35.10 -15.52
C LEU A 598 7.91 35.27 -14.30
N ASP A 599 9.23 35.28 -14.51
CA ASP A 599 10.23 35.57 -13.48
C ASP A 599 11.22 36.67 -13.89
N VAL A 600 10.82 37.91 -13.59
CA VAL A 600 11.61 39.14 -13.79
C VAL A 600 12.30 39.64 -12.52
N ARG A 601 12.38 38.81 -11.47
CA ARG A 601 13.06 39.21 -10.22
C ARG A 601 14.53 39.52 -10.48
N ASN A 602 15.10 40.47 -9.73
CA ASN A 602 16.51 40.82 -9.83
C ASN A 602 17.40 39.81 -9.08
N GLU A 603 17.39 38.57 -9.56
CA GLU A 603 18.15 37.44 -9.01
C GLU A 603 19.07 36.85 -10.07
N LYS A 604 20.17 36.22 -9.64
CA LYS A 604 21.08 35.55 -10.57
C LYS A 604 20.34 34.46 -11.35
N ILE A 605 20.58 34.35 -12.65
CA ILE A 605 19.89 33.35 -13.49
C ILE A 605 20.08 31.92 -12.97
N ASN A 606 21.25 31.57 -12.45
CA ASN A 606 21.51 30.26 -11.86
C ASN A 606 20.65 29.98 -10.61
N TYR A 607 20.33 31.02 -9.84
CA TYR A 607 19.40 30.91 -8.71
C TYR A 607 17.99 30.62 -9.22
N LYS A 608 17.49 31.39 -10.20
CA LYS A 608 16.17 31.16 -10.83
C LYS A 608 16.06 29.76 -11.43
N VAL A 609 17.09 29.32 -12.17
CA VAL A 609 17.16 27.97 -12.77
C VAL A 609 17.04 26.89 -11.70
N ARG A 610 17.76 27.04 -10.58
CA ARG A 610 17.70 26.08 -9.47
C ARG A 610 16.33 26.06 -8.81
N GLU A 611 15.74 27.22 -8.55
CA GLU A 611 14.42 27.36 -7.93
C GLU A 611 13.34 26.68 -8.78
N HIS A 612 13.28 26.99 -10.08
CA HIS A 612 12.29 26.39 -10.99
C HIS A 612 12.54 24.89 -11.25
N SER A 613 13.79 24.43 -11.17
CA SER A 613 14.12 23.00 -11.23
C SER A 613 13.69 22.24 -9.97
N LEU A 614 13.76 22.87 -8.79
CA LEU A 614 13.22 22.30 -7.55
C LEU A 614 11.70 22.21 -7.60
N ALA A 615 11.04 23.25 -8.11
CA ALA A 615 9.60 23.28 -8.38
C ALA A 615 9.13 22.36 -9.54
N LYS A 616 10.07 21.62 -10.16
CA LYS A 616 9.83 20.65 -11.25
C LYS A 616 9.15 21.25 -12.49
N VAL A 617 9.41 22.51 -12.81
CA VAL A 617 8.89 23.15 -14.03
C VAL A 617 9.52 22.48 -15.27
N PRO A 618 8.75 21.93 -16.23
CA PRO A 618 9.31 21.19 -17.36
C PRO A 618 10.15 22.05 -18.31
N ASN A 619 9.76 23.29 -18.57
CA ASN A 619 10.43 24.18 -19.52
C ASN A 619 10.80 25.52 -18.86
N LEU A 620 12.06 25.90 -18.96
CA LEU A 620 12.54 27.22 -18.56
C LEU A 620 13.07 27.95 -19.80
N LEU A 621 12.41 29.04 -20.16
CA LEU A 621 12.73 29.89 -21.31
C LEU A 621 13.50 31.10 -20.81
N VAL A 622 14.81 31.09 -21.00
CA VAL A 622 15.69 32.17 -20.56
C VAL A 622 15.78 33.23 -21.66
N VAL A 623 15.62 34.49 -21.27
CA VAL A 623 15.64 35.64 -22.18
C VAL A 623 16.71 36.65 -21.72
N GLY A 624 17.68 36.92 -22.58
CA GLY A 624 18.56 38.07 -22.49
C GLY A 624 18.24 39.11 -23.57
N ARG A 625 19.11 40.11 -23.70
CA ARG A 625 18.96 41.17 -24.70
C ARG A 625 18.98 40.63 -26.13
N ARG A 626 19.89 39.69 -26.40
CA ARG A 626 20.02 39.07 -27.73
C ARG A 626 18.75 38.30 -28.11
N GLU A 627 18.23 37.50 -27.18
CA GLU A 627 16.99 36.74 -27.38
C GLU A 627 15.80 37.67 -27.66
N ALA A 628 15.71 38.79 -26.92
CA ALA A 628 14.68 39.80 -27.13
C ALA A 628 14.78 40.48 -28.51
N ASP A 629 16.00 40.84 -28.95
CA ASP A 629 16.24 41.48 -30.25
C ASP A 629 15.96 40.52 -31.43
N GLU A 630 16.29 39.24 -31.28
CA GLU A 630 16.13 38.21 -32.32
C GLU A 630 14.75 37.51 -32.30
N GLY A 631 13.91 37.78 -31.30
CA GLY A 631 12.62 37.10 -31.14
C GLY A 631 12.74 35.61 -30.78
N THR A 632 13.82 35.23 -30.09
CA THR A 632 14.13 33.85 -29.70
C THR A 632 14.09 33.66 -28.18
N VAL A 633 14.25 32.41 -27.72
CA VAL A 633 14.43 32.06 -26.31
C VAL A 633 15.52 31.01 -26.17
N ALA A 634 16.27 31.05 -25.06
CA ALA A 634 17.15 29.96 -24.66
C ALA A 634 16.36 28.96 -23.81
N LEU A 635 15.88 27.89 -24.46
CA LEU A 635 15.08 26.87 -23.84
C LEU A 635 15.95 25.87 -23.06
N ARG A 636 15.55 25.61 -21.81
CA ARG A 636 16.11 24.58 -20.93
C ARG A 636 15.01 23.64 -20.49
N GLU A 637 15.19 22.36 -20.74
CA GLU A 637 14.21 21.32 -20.38
C GLU A 637 14.64 20.59 -19.11
N LEU A 638 13.69 20.35 -18.20
CA LEU A 638 13.96 19.68 -16.95
C LEU A 638 14.49 18.26 -17.19
N GLY A 639 15.69 17.98 -16.67
CA GLY A 639 16.33 16.66 -16.80
C GLY A 639 17.12 16.44 -18.09
N LYS A 640 17.19 17.42 -19.01
CA LYS A 640 18.11 17.40 -20.15
C LYS A 640 19.32 18.30 -19.88
N GLU A 641 20.47 17.93 -20.41
CA GLU A 641 21.67 18.75 -20.35
C GLU A 641 21.70 19.79 -21.48
N GLY A 642 22.20 20.99 -21.16
CA GLY A 642 22.37 22.08 -22.14
C GLY A 642 21.16 23.01 -22.28
N GLN A 643 21.23 23.88 -23.28
CA GLN A 643 20.16 24.78 -23.69
C GLN A 643 20.19 24.94 -25.20
N SER A 644 19.02 25.12 -25.82
CA SER A 644 18.90 25.41 -27.25
C SER A 644 18.30 26.80 -27.44
N VAL A 645 18.83 27.56 -28.41
CA VAL A 645 18.22 28.83 -28.82
C VAL A 645 17.29 28.55 -29.98
N ILE A 646 16.03 28.91 -29.81
CA ILE A 646 14.92 28.56 -30.70
C ILE A 646 13.97 29.76 -30.81
N ALA A 647 13.34 29.95 -31.97
CA ALA A 647 12.34 30.99 -32.16
C ALA A 647 11.15 30.74 -31.23
N LEU A 648 10.62 31.80 -30.61
CA LEU A 648 9.54 31.66 -29.63
C LEU A 648 8.31 30.96 -30.23
N ASP A 649 7.95 31.28 -31.47
CA ASP A 649 6.79 30.71 -32.13
C ASP A 649 6.96 29.19 -32.39
N ASP A 650 8.18 28.71 -32.64
CA ASP A 650 8.48 27.28 -32.76
C ASP A 650 8.38 26.55 -31.41
N VAL A 651 8.81 27.21 -30.31
CA VAL A 651 8.61 26.66 -28.95
C VAL A 651 7.13 26.51 -28.65
N ILE A 652 6.33 27.55 -28.97
CA ILE A 652 4.88 27.54 -28.73
C ILE A 652 4.22 26.39 -29.50
N ALA A 653 4.48 26.25 -30.80
CA ALA A 653 3.90 25.20 -31.62
C ALA A 653 4.24 23.79 -31.10
N ARG A 654 5.47 23.62 -30.58
CA ARG A 654 5.89 22.35 -29.97
C ARG A 654 5.16 22.08 -28.65
N LEU A 655 5.15 23.06 -27.75
CA LEU A 655 4.54 22.90 -26.43
C LEU A 655 3.01 22.75 -26.52
N GLU A 656 2.36 23.38 -27.49
CA GLU A 656 0.91 23.27 -27.71
C GLU A 656 0.49 21.81 -27.94
N LYS A 657 1.25 21.08 -28.77
CA LYS A 657 1.00 19.66 -29.01
C LYS A 657 1.30 18.79 -27.79
N GLU A 658 2.43 19.02 -27.13
CA GLU A 658 2.84 18.24 -25.95
C GLU A 658 1.96 18.51 -24.71
N ALA A 659 1.31 19.67 -24.65
CA ALA A 659 0.40 20.06 -23.57
C ALA A 659 -0.99 19.43 -23.68
N LEU A 660 -1.31 18.79 -24.81
CA LEU A 660 -2.54 18.01 -24.96
C LEU A 660 -2.45 16.74 -24.11
N ALA A 661 -3.58 16.39 -23.47
CA ALA A 661 -3.69 15.12 -22.78
C ALA A 661 -3.58 13.95 -23.78
N PRO A 662 -3.11 12.76 -23.36
CA PRO A 662 -2.83 11.65 -24.28
C PRO A 662 -4.01 11.23 -25.17
N ASP A 663 -5.24 11.35 -24.66
CA ASP A 663 -6.47 11.05 -25.39
C ASP A 663 -6.83 12.08 -26.48
N MET A 664 -6.13 13.22 -26.51
CA MET A 664 -6.32 14.31 -27.45
C MET A 664 -5.13 14.51 -28.41
N GLN A 665 -4.08 13.69 -28.29
CA GLN A 665 -2.82 13.84 -29.06
C GLN A 665 -2.87 13.28 -30.48
#